data_AF-A0A1C0SGV9-F1
#
_entry.id   AF-A0A1C0SGV9-F1
#
_cell.length_a   1.000
_cell.length_b   1.000
_cell.length_c   1.000
_cell.angle_alpha   90.00
_cell.angle_beta   90.00
_cell.angle_gamma   90.00
#
_symmetry.space_group_name_H-M   'P 1'
#
loop_
_entity.id
_entity.type
_entity.pdbx_description
1 polymer ?
#
loop_
_entity_poly.entity_id
_entity_poly.type
_entity_poly.pdbx_seq_one_letter_code
_entity_poly.pdbx_strand_id
1 'polypeptide(L)'
;MSIAAEIQRRIDTAVADGDEEALQKLLSELYEPAEQTDKPFDAAIQLKPEIKREIAAVAVESDAAMNWANRISRAARWLAYRRKTSAGFAGLRIVEEGDSWFQYPLLLDDTIDQLSRDDDKAIFSLSGAGDLLGDMAERREYLAALEQTAAQVMLLSGGGNDMLGGGRFASFLLPYAEGKKAKDLLNTPLLEVELRRAIAAYRQILTEVRQQFPTVRVLGHAYDIPYPHSAGRWIGGPLAERGIPLDMGRSIIELVLGRFAEQLLELQREFTNFRLVDLRGKVDRGRSSWFDELHPKNQGYGRAAQAFRDAIDALASEGAVEFATPIRAGAPVPMTRMAPGVSLPALEAAGRVIVLDPGHGGSPPPVKVGGSSWNNAIGPNGTLEKTLTFDVATRAKAILESHGHQVFLTRAGDVNLSLAKRAEVARSRNAAVFVSVHFNASTGHNAQGTETFVHPTQTAASRRLCVAVQRAMVAELGLPDRNASHPGGVKEGAFGVIDGNSHSAGTAAVLHEVSFLDRADEEQKLGQAAYRDRIARALSKGVEAYLGAGLEVFSFEAALDEIGDAIELGASEAGQSVPVYLGMAEAAPVGWVGGHALSFEASVTPAANGADFARQIAESLARDVSRPSDGGGNDLYEFAHLDPRPGFNVSGMGRNVEADTGALGTIFAGVEADGFDMNRYEAFIRRLGLSHFAPAEFLFLGNSNASGGSCSRKNALPPEHMWDNIARTARMLDEIRKRLGSPVRILSCYRNPAYNACVGGEPNSLHMQFKAIDWHCDSGSVDRWHQAALEVRRSNPEFAGGVGRYSSRGFIHVDTRGSNADWTV
;
A
#
# COMPACT_ATOMS: atom_id res chain seq x y z
N MET A 1 20.78 -24.47 -13.65
CA MET A 1 19.56 -23.99 -12.99
C MET A 1 19.98 -23.13 -11.82
N SER A 2 19.17 -22.14 -11.42
CA SER A 2 19.33 -21.49 -10.13
C SER A 2 18.88 -22.44 -9.00
N ILE A 3 19.36 -22.23 -7.78
CA ILE A 3 18.93 -23.00 -6.61
C ILE A 3 17.41 -22.91 -6.40
N ALA A 4 16.82 -21.72 -6.61
CA ALA A 4 15.37 -21.50 -6.59
C ALA A 4 14.61 -22.37 -7.61
N ALA A 5 15.11 -22.48 -8.85
CA ALA A 5 14.49 -23.30 -9.88
C ALA A 5 14.63 -24.82 -9.59
N GLU A 6 15.74 -25.23 -8.98
CA GLU A 6 15.93 -26.61 -8.54
C GLU A 6 15.04 -26.97 -7.33
N ILE A 7 14.90 -26.07 -6.34
CA ILE A 7 13.93 -26.22 -5.25
C ILE A 7 12.52 -26.35 -5.80
N GLN A 8 12.11 -25.44 -6.70
CA GLN A 8 10.80 -25.48 -7.36
C GLN A 8 10.58 -26.81 -8.07
N ARG A 9 11.52 -27.24 -8.92
CA ARG A 9 11.48 -28.51 -9.63
C ARG A 9 11.33 -29.71 -8.69
N ARG A 10 11.99 -29.69 -7.52
CA ARG A 10 11.88 -30.74 -6.49
C ARG A 10 10.51 -30.76 -5.83
N ILE A 11 9.90 -29.61 -5.54
CA ILE A 11 8.51 -29.51 -5.05
C ILE A 11 7.57 -30.11 -6.11
N ASP A 12 7.67 -29.66 -7.36
CA ASP A 12 6.77 -30.07 -8.44
C ASP A 12 6.87 -31.58 -8.73
N THR A 13 8.09 -32.13 -8.66
CA THR A 13 8.32 -33.59 -8.78
C THR A 13 7.62 -34.34 -7.65
N ALA A 14 7.89 -33.98 -6.39
CA ALA A 14 7.32 -34.66 -5.24
C ALA A 14 5.78 -34.58 -5.18
N VAL A 15 5.17 -33.45 -5.58
CA VAL A 15 3.71 -33.33 -5.65
C VAL A 15 3.11 -34.09 -6.84
N ALA A 16 3.83 -34.22 -7.95
CA ALA A 16 3.40 -35.05 -9.09
C ALA A 16 3.45 -36.55 -8.76
N ASP A 17 4.49 -37.00 -8.06
CA ASP A 17 4.68 -38.40 -7.64
C ASP A 17 3.83 -38.77 -6.41
N GLY A 18 3.32 -37.78 -5.67
CA GLY A 18 2.55 -37.97 -4.43
C GLY A 18 3.41 -38.24 -3.19
N ASP A 19 4.69 -37.90 -3.27
CA ASP A 19 5.71 -38.15 -2.25
C ASP A 19 5.76 -37.02 -1.19
N GLU A 20 4.98 -37.22 -0.13
CA GLU A 20 4.98 -36.36 1.05
C GLU A 20 6.30 -36.43 1.83
N GLU A 21 6.98 -37.58 1.84
CA GLU A 21 8.24 -37.76 2.57
C GLU A 21 9.37 -36.96 1.90
N ALA A 22 9.38 -36.89 0.56
CA ALA A 22 10.27 -35.99 -0.18
C ALA A 22 10.01 -34.50 0.08
N LEU A 23 8.76 -34.07 0.29
CA LEU A 23 8.44 -32.69 0.67
C LEU A 23 8.93 -32.36 2.08
N GLN A 24 8.62 -33.21 3.06
CA GLN A 24 9.10 -33.05 4.44
C GLN A 24 10.63 -33.09 4.51
N LYS A 25 11.26 -33.97 3.72
CA LYS A 25 12.71 -34.04 3.58
C LYS A 25 13.27 -32.76 2.95
N LEU A 26 12.68 -32.22 1.88
CA LEU A 26 13.10 -30.96 1.26
C LEU A 26 13.04 -29.78 2.25
N LEU A 27 11.97 -29.69 3.05
CA LEU A 27 11.87 -28.75 4.18
C LEU A 27 13.06 -28.93 5.14
N SER A 28 13.30 -30.16 5.62
CA SER A 28 14.41 -30.46 6.54
C SER A 28 15.81 -30.29 5.93
N GLU A 29 15.94 -30.28 4.60
CA GLU A 29 17.19 -30.03 3.89
C GLU A 29 17.52 -28.53 3.83
N LEU A 30 16.52 -27.70 3.52
CA LEU A 30 16.69 -26.25 3.29
C LEU A 30 16.81 -25.41 4.57
N TYR A 31 16.11 -25.82 5.63
CA TYR A 31 15.98 -25.03 6.87
C TYR A 31 16.51 -25.76 8.09
N GLU A 32 16.89 -24.99 9.10
CA GLU A 32 17.27 -25.45 10.43
C GLU A 32 16.59 -24.58 11.51
N PRO A 33 16.45 -25.08 12.75
CA PRO A 33 16.18 -24.19 13.87
C PRO A 33 17.34 -23.21 14.00
N ALA A 34 17.06 -21.93 14.22
CA ALA A 34 18.12 -21.00 14.60
C ALA A 34 18.71 -21.41 15.97
N GLU A 35 20.02 -21.26 16.14
CA GLU A 35 20.63 -21.40 17.47
C GLU A 35 20.05 -20.35 18.43
N GLN A 36 19.99 -20.66 19.72
CA GLN A 36 19.63 -19.67 20.73
C GLN A 36 20.77 -18.65 20.88
N THR A 37 20.70 -17.57 20.12
CA THR A 37 21.61 -16.43 20.21
C THR A 37 21.24 -15.57 21.42
N ASP A 38 22.25 -15.01 22.11
CA ASP A 38 22.06 -13.95 23.12
C ASP A 38 21.74 -12.58 22.47
N LYS A 39 21.05 -12.58 21.32
CA LYS A 39 20.76 -11.40 20.50
C LYS A 39 19.25 -11.28 20.26
N PRO A 40 18.66 -10.07 20.31
CA PRO A 40 17.28 -9.88 19.93
C PRO A 40 17.10 -10.02 18.40
N PHE A 41 15.85 -10.30 18.00
CA PHE A 41 15.32 -10.25 16.63
C PHE A 41 15.58 -11.41 15.66
N ASP A 42 16.37 -12.44 16.01
CA ASP A 42 16.53 -13.63 15.16
C ASP A 42 15.20 -14.42 14.98
N ALA A 43 15.01 -14.99 13.78
CA ALA A 43 13.84 -15.82 13.45
C ALA A 43 14.02 -17.28 13.93
N ALA A 44 12.93 -17.93 14.37
CA ALA A 44 13.03 -19.27 14.97
C ALA A 44 13.46 -20.40 14.00
N ILE A 45 13.27 -20.19 12.70
CA ILE A 45 13.89 -20.99 11.63
C ILE A 45 14.71 -20.08 10.73
N GLN A 46 15.81 -20.63 10.21
CA GLN A 46 16.63 -19.98 9.19
C GLN A 46 16.90 -20.94 8.03
N LEU A 47 17.19 -20.38 6.84
CA LEU A 47 17.86 -21.15 5.79
C LEU A 47 19.24 -21.55 6.28
N LYS A 48 19.64 -22.80 6.04
CA LYS A 48 20.97 -23.28 6.47
C LYS A 48 22.09 -22.42 5.89
N PRO A 49 23.22 -22.24 6.58
CA PRO A 49 24.28 -21.33 6.14
C PRO A 49 24.79 -21.61 4.73
N GLU A 50 24.80 -22.86 4.26
CA GLU A 50 25.15 -23.27 2.89
C GLU A 50 24.15 -22.69 1.88
N ILE A 51 22.85 -22.93 2.13
CA ILE A 51 21.73 -22.48 1.29
C ILE A 51 21.66 -20.96 1.28
N LYS A 52 21.83 -20.30 2.44
CA LYS A 52 21.90 -18.83 2.53
C LYS A 52 23.08 -18.27 1.74
N ARG A 53 24.26 -18.91 1.75
CA ARG A 53 25.43 -18.48 0.94
C ARG A 53 25.22 -18.64 -0.57
N GLU A 54 24.58 -19.72 -1.01
CA GLU A 54 24.27 -19.92 -2.44
C GLU A 54 23.18 -18.94 -2.95
N ILE A 55 22.25 -18.52 -2.08
CA ILE A 55 21.20 -17.55 -2.42
C ILE A 55 21.68 -16.10 -2.30
N ALA A 56 22.56 -15.77 -1.35
CA ALA A 56 23.12 -14.42 -1.19
C ALA A 56 23.88 -13.94 -2.45
N ALA A 57 24.47 -14.87 -3.21
CA ALA A 57 25.07 -14.59 -4.52
C ALA A 57 24.06 -14.13 -5.61
N VAL A 58 22.76 -14.19 -5.31
CA VAL A 58 21.63 -13.81 -6.18
C VAL A 58 20.81 -12.65 -5.59
N ALA A 59 21.17 -12.14 -4.40
CA ALA A 59 20.50 -11.04 -3.68
C ALA A 59 18.99 -11.25 -3.47
N VAL A 60 18.65 -12.25 -2.65
CA VAL A 60 17.28 -12.51 -2.18
C VAL A 60 17.34 -12.90 -0.70
N GLU A 61 17.04 -11.97 0.21
CA GLU A 61 17.00 -12.23 1.67
C GLU A 61 15.56 -12.31 2.20
N SER A 62 15.39 -12.95 3.36
CA SER A 62 14.13 -13.16 4.09
C SER A 62 12.98 -13.82 3.29
N ASP A 63 12.27 -13.06 2.46
CA ASP A 63 10.85 -13.32 2.19
C ASP A 63 10.64 -14.51 1.24
N ALA A 64 11.55 -14.75 0.31
CA ALA A 64 11.54 -15.96 -0.51
C ALA A 64 11.64 -17.25 0.36
N ALA A 65 12.33 -17.17 1.50
CA ALA A 65 12.48 -18.31 2.40
C ALA A 65 11.16 -18.65 3.11
N MET A 66 10.44 -17.67 3.66
CA MET A 66 9.11 -17.94 4.23
C MET A 66 8.10 -18.38 3.17
N ASN A 67 8.18 -17.82 1.96
CA ASN A 67 7.33 -18.22 0.84
C ASN A 67 7.56 -19.68 0.38
N TRP A 68 8.80 -20.17 0.30
CA TRP A 68 9.03 -21.60 0.04
C TRP A 68 8.59 -22.48 1.19
N ALA A 69 8.85 -22.10 2.45
CA ALA A 69 8.42 -22.86 3.61
C ALA A 69 6.89 -23.05 3.64
N ASN A 70 6.13 -21.95 3.45
CA ASN A 70 4.67 -21.98 3.32
C ASN A 70 4.21 -22.88 2.16
N ARG A 71 4.85 -22.79 0.98
CA ARG A 71 4.45 -23.57 -0.20
C ARG A 71 4.72 -25.07 -0.05
N ILE A 72 5.82 -25.48 0.61
CA ILE A 72 6.10 -26.91 0.86
C ILE A 72 5.14 -27.47 1.91
N SER A 73 4.88 -26.74 3.01
CA SER A 73 3.90 -27.14 4.03
C SER A 73 2.49 -27.32 3.45
N ARG A 74 1.98 -26.33 2.69
CA ARG A 74 0.67 -26.40 2.04
C ARG A 74 0.58 -27.59 1.06
N ALA A 75 1.64 -27.84 0.29
CA ALA A 75 1.73 -28.97 -0.63
C ALA A 75 1.70 -30.34 0.09
N ALA A 76 2.41 -30.49 1.21
CA ALA A 76 2.39 -31.73 2.00
C ALA A 76 0.99 -32.02 2.55
N ARG A 77 0.30 -31.01 3.10
CA ARG A 77 -1.09 -31.16 3.58
C ARG A 77 -2.07 -31.51 2.46
N TRP A 78 -1.91 -30.97 1.25
CA TRP A 78 -2.69 -31.38 0.08
C TRP A 78 -2.49 -32.85 -0.29
N LEU A 79 -1.27 -33.40 -0.17
CA LEU A 79 -1.02 -34.83 -0.37
C LEU A 79 -1.68 -35.69 0.71
N ALA A 80 -1.59 -35.29 1.99
CA ALA A 80 -2.28 -35.95 3.08
C ALA A 80 -3.81 -35.98 2.89
N TYR A 81 -4.42 -34.84 2.51
CA TYR A 81 -5.85 -34.74 2.18
C TYR A 81 -6.26 -35.69 1.04
N ARG A 82 -5.48 -35.73 -0.04
CA ARG A 82 -5.73 -36.64 -1.19
C ARG A 82 -5.59 -38.11 -0.80
N ARG A 83 -4.58 -38.47 0.02
CA ARG A 83 -4.40 -39.84 0.50
C ARG A 83 -5.59 -40.27 1.36
N LYS A 84 -6.05 -39.41 2.28
CA LYS A 84 -7.19 -39.69 3.16
C LYS A 84 -8.50 -39.80 2.39
N THR A 85 -8.76 -38.88 1.45
CA THR A 85 -10.02 -38.85 0.68
C THR A 85 -10.12 -39.94 -0.39
N SER A 86 -9.01 -40.37 -1.00
CA SER A 86 -9.01 -41.41 -2.04
C SER A 86 -9.43 -42.81 -1.55
N ALA A 87 -9.37 -43.07 -0.24
CA ALA A 87 -9.81 -44.31 0.39
C ALA A 87 -11.35 -44.47 0.52
N GLY A 88 -12.15 -43.58 -0.08
CA GLY A 88 -13.62 -43.58 0.06
C GLY A 88 -14.09 -42.91 1.36
N PHE A 89 -13.44 -41.80 1.72
CA PHE A 89 -13.65 -41.10 2.98
C PHE A 89 -15.11 -40.65 3.19
N ALA A 90 -15.65 -40.99 4.36
CA ALA A 90 -17.02 -40.70 4.78
C ALA A 90 -17.13 -39.73 5.97
N GLY A 91 -15.99 -39.24 6.48
CA GLY A 91 -15.95 -38.27 7.56
C GLY A 91 -16.16 -36.82 7.10
N LEU A 92 -15.90 -35.88 8.01
CA LEU A 92 -16.06 -34.45 7.80
C LEU A 92 -15.00 -33.89 6.85
N ARG A 93 -15.44 -33.19 5.80
CA ARG A 93 -14.54 -32.44 4.90
C ARG A 93 -14.49 -30.98 5.34
N ILE A 94 -13.27 -30.48 5.48
CA ILE A 94 -12.95 -29.16 6.03
C ILE A 94 -12.07 -28.41 5.03
N VAL A 95 -12.33 -27.12 4.81
CA VAL A 95 -11.36 -26.17 4.26
C VAL A 95 -10.82 -25.35 5.41
N GLU A 96 -9.52 -25.07 5.45
CA GLU A 96 -8.95 -24.03 6.32
C GLU A 96 -8.35 -22.91 5.49
N GLU A 97 -8.36 -21.71 6.07
CA GLU A 97 -7.80 -20.46 5.56
C GLU A 97 -7.25 -19.70 6.78
N GLY A 98 -6.06 -19.10 6.68
CA GLY A 98 -5.54 -18.37 7.82
C GLY A 98 -4.03 -18.19 8.00
N ASP A 99 -3.66 -17.75 9.21
CA ASP A 99 -2.31 -17.32 9.58
C ASP A 99 -1.43 -18.43 10.21
N SER A 100 -0.35 -18.03 10.89
CA SER A 100 0.64 -18.91 11.52
C SER A 100 0.11 -19.73 12.70
N TRP A 101 -1.10 -19.50 13.21
CA TRP A 101 -1.77 -20.43 14.14
C TRP A 101 -2.38 -21.65 13.43
N PHE A 102 -2.57 -21.57 12.10
CA PHE A 102 -2.99 -22.67 11.24
C PHE A 102 -1.88 -23.21 10.32
N GLN A 103 -0.85 -22.43 9.98
CA GLN A 103 0.34 -22.96 9.30
C GLN A 103 1.65 -22.39 9.87
N TYR A 104 2.34 -23.18 10.72
CA TYR A 104 3.68 -22.86 11.23
C TYR A 104 4.74 -23.84 10.65
N PRO A 105 5.57 -23.42 9.69
CA PRO A 105 6.51 -24.34 9.05
C PRO A 105 7.58 -24.96 9.98
N LEU A 106 7.97 -26.18 9.65
CA LEU A 106 9.18 -26.92 10.09
C LEU A 106 9.30 -27.36 11.57
N LEU A 107 8.86 -26.56 12.56
CA LEU A 107 9.22 -26.83 13.99
C LEU A 107 8.08 -27.20 14.93
N LEU A 108 6.81 -26.92 14.57
CA LEU A 108 5.67 -27.05 15.48
C LEU A 108 4.56 -27.88 14.85
N ASP A 109 3.99 -28.81 15.61
CA ASP A 109 2.68 -29.38 15.27
C ASP A 109 1.62 -28.31 15.56
N ASP A 110 1.18 -27.57 14.55
CA ASP A 110 0.18 -26.52 14.73
C ASP A 110 -1.27 -27.05 14.84
N THR A 111 -2.23 -26.13 14.94
CA THR A 111 -3.66 -26.47 15.08
C THR A 111 -4.15 -27.42 13.98
N ILE A 112 -3.71 -27.25 12.74
CA ILE A 112 -4.16 -28.04 11.59
C ILE A 112 -3.43 -29.38 11.52
N ASP A 113 -2.14 -29.43 11.82
CA ASP A 113 -1.42 -30.71 11.89
C ASP A 113 -1.95 -31.59 13.03
N GLN A 114 -2.36 -30.99 14.15
CA GLN A 114 -3.01 -31.70 15.26
C GLN A 114 -4.43 -32.20 14.91
N LEU A 115 -5.21 -31.42 14.15
CA LEU A 115 -6.57 -31.82 13.72
C LEU A 115 -6.56 -32.83 12.55
N SER A 116 -5.58 -32.76 11.65
CA SER A 116 -5.48 -33.65 10.47
C SER A 116 -5.23 -35.12 10.85
N ARG A 117 -4.74 -35.36 12.07
CA ARG A 117 -4.53 -36.67 12.70
C ARG A 117 -5.84 -37.37 13.08
N ASP A 118 -6.95 -36.64 13.22
CA ASP A 118 -8.25 -37.20 13.57
C ASP A 118 -8.82 -38.02 12.39
N ASP A 119 -8.97 -39.34 12.50
CA ASP A 119 -9.39 -40.22 11.39
C ASP A 119 -10.72 -39.83 10.72
N ASP A 120 -11.61 -39.14 11.44
CA ASP A 120 -12.92 -38.68 10.97
C ASP A 120 -12.90 -37.32 10.23
N LYS A 121 -11.73 -36.65 10.12
CA LYS A 121 -11.60 -35.30 9.53
C LYS A 121 -10.60 -35.27 8.38
N ALA A 122 -10.97 -34.66 7.25
CA ALA A 122 -10.07 -34.41 6.13
C ALA A 122 -10.03 -32.90 5.83
N ILE A 123 -8.85 -32.30 6.00
CA ILE A 123 -8.64 -30.85 5.94
C ILE A 123 -7.87 -30.47 4.68
N PHE A 124 -8.40 -29.51 3.92
CA PHE A 124 -7.76 -28.93 2.75
C PHE A 124 -7.23 -27.53 3.08
N SER A 125 -5.91 -27.38 3.05
CA SER A 125 -5.22 -26.18 3.55
C SER A 125 -5.09 -25.04 2.55
N LEU A 126 -5.35 -23.81 3.00
CA LEU A 126 -5.02 -22.58 2.28
C LEU A 126 -4.11 -21.65 3.09
N SER A 127 -3.94 -21.88 4.39
CA SER A 127 -3.20 -21.00 5.29
C SER A 127 -1.75 -20.70 4.87
N GLY A 128 -1.21 -19.60 5.40
CA GLY A 128 0.18 -19.18 5.25
C GLY A 128 0.67 -18.38 6.46
N ALA A 129 1.85 -18.72 6.96
CA ALA A 129 2.53 -17.92 7.98
C ALA A 129 2.79 -16.51 7.43
N GLY A 130 2.13 -15.51 8.04
CA GLY A 130 2.23 -14.10 7.67
C GLY A 130 1.01 -13.52 6.94
N ASP A 131 0.05 -14.33 6.47
CA ASP A 131 -1.14 -13.83 5.79
C ASP A 131 -2.01 -12.96 6.73
N LEU A 132 -2.68 -11.94 6.15
CA LEU A 132 -3.62 -11.03 6.81
C LEU A 132 -5.06 -11.30 6.37
N LEU A 133 -6.05 -10.92 7.20
CA LEU A 133 -7.47 -11.11 6.87
C LEU A 133 -7.91 -10.39 5.60
N GLY A 134 -7.31 -9.22 5.33
CA GLY A 134 -7.56 -8.45 4.11
C GLY A 134 -7.16 -9.25 2.87
N ASP A 135 -5.96 -9.81 2.86
CA ASP A 135 -5.42 -10.57 1.73
C ASP A 135 -6.27 -11.82 1.45
N MET A 136 -6.69 -12.54 2.49
CA MET A 136 -7.61 -13.68 2.37
C MET A 136 -8.93 -13.24 1.72
N ALA A 137 -9.52 -12.13 2.17
CA ALA A 137 -10.77 -11.59 1.63
C ALA A 137 -10.64 -11.04 0.19
N GLU A 138 -9.45 -10.63 -0.24
CA GLU A 138 -9.18 -10.20 -1.62
C GLU A 138 -8.89 -11.37 -2.57
N ARG A 139 -8.04 -12.33 -2.17
CA ARG A 139 -7.68 -13.52 -2.99
C ARG A 139 -8.86 -14.50 -3.17
N ARG A 140 -9.65 -14.72 -2.10
CA ARG A 140 -10.86 -15.56 -2.10
C ARG A 140 -10.63 -17.04 -2.45
N GLU A 141 -9.42 -17.57 -2.23
CA GLU A 141 -9.05 -18.96 -2.51
C GLU A 141 -10.03 -19.96 -1.85
N TYR A 142 -10.53 -19.63 -0.65
CA TYR A 142 -11.55 -20.39 0.07
C TYR A 142 -12.84 -20.67 -0.72
N LEU A 143 -13.29 -19.79 -1.62
CA LEU A 143 -14.50 -20.04 -2.41
C LEU A 143 -14.31 -21.23 -3.36
N ALA A 144 -13.18 -21.23 -4.08
CA ALA A 144 -12.82 -22.30 -5.00
C ALA A 144 -12.55 -23.62 -4.26
N ALA A 145 -11.90 -23.56 -3.09
CA ALA A 145 -11.66 -24.72 -2.24
C ALA A 145 -12.97 -25.32 -1.69
N LEU A 146 -13.92 -24.50 -1.22
CA LEU A 146 -15.22 -24.96 -0.72
C LEU A 146 -16.04 -25.66 -1.80
N GLU A 147 -16.10 -25.10 -3.02
CA GLU A 147 -16.76 -25.72 -4.18
C GLU A 147 -16.11 -27.07 -4.51
N GLN A 148 -14.78 -27.10 -4.68
CA GLN A 148 -14.07 -28.27 -5.17
C GLN A 148 -14.03 -29.42 -4.16
N THR A 149 -13.90 -29.12 -2.86
CA THR A 149 -13.90 -30.13 -1.79
C THR A 149 -15.31 -30.58 -1.39
N ALA A 150 -16.33 -29.79 -1.70
CA ALA A 150 -17.67 -29.90 -1.12
C ALA A 150 -17.59 -30.09 0.41
N ALA A 151 -16.83 -29.22 1.09
CA ALA A 151 -16.65 -29.23 2.54
C ALA A 151 -17.94 -28.83 3.28
N GLN A 152 -18.05 -29.25 4.54
CA GLN A 152 -19.16 -28.88 5.43
C GLN A 152 -18.75 -27.76 6.40
N VAL A 153 -17.45 -27.69 6.72
CA VAL A 153 -16.89 -26.72 7.65
C VAL A 153 -15.75 -25.94 6.98
N MET A 154 -15.71 -24.64 7.23
CA MET A 154 -14.54 -23.80 6.99
C MET A 154 -13.93 -23.44 8.36
N LEU A 155 -12.62 -23.57 8.52
CA LEU A 155 -11.90 -22.98 9.64
C LEU A 155 -11.28 -21.66 9.15
N LEU A 156 -11.25 -20.63 10.00
CA LEU A 156 -10.67 -19.32 9.67
C LEU A 156 -9.81 -18.79 10.82
N SER A 157 -8.50 -18.63 10.56
CA SER A 157 -7.54 -18.07 11.51
C SER A 157 -6.99 -16.76 10.99
N GLY A 158 -7.42 -15.64 11.56
CA GLY A 158 -6.88 -14.34 11.22
C GLY A 158 -7.28 -13.30 12.26
N GLY A 159 -6.53 -12.20 12.32
CA GLY A 159 -6.53 -11.25 13.43
C GLY A 159 -5.23 -11.28 14.23
N GLY A 160 -4.46 -12.38 14.18
CA GLY A 160 -3.20 -12.54 14.91
C GLY A 160 -2.13 -11.59 14.39
N ASN A 161 -1.84 -11.69 13.08
CA ASN A 161 -0.95 -10.76 12.39
C ASN A 161 -1.51 -9.34 12.32
N ASP A 162 -2.83 -9.21 12.14
CA ASP A 162 -3.52 -7.91 12.03
C ASP A 162 -3.46 -7.10 13.35
N MET A 163 -3.43 -7.77 14.51
CA MET A 163 -3.32 -7.12 15.82
C MET A 163 -1.87 -7.07 16.37
N LEU A 164 -1.09 -8.14 16.20
CA LEU A 164 0.19 -8.34 16.89
C LEU A 164 1.40 -8.50 15.96
N GLY A 165 1.19 -8.74 14.66
CA GLY A 165 2.26 -8.90 13.66
C GLY A 165 2.79 -7.57 13.12
N GLY A 166 3.90 -7.62 12.36
CA GLY A 166 4.38 -6.51 11.52
C GLY A 166 4.53 -5.15 12.22
N GLY A 167 4.91 -5.13 13.50
CA GLY A 167 5.02 -3.89 14.29
C GLY A 167 3.69 -3.24 14.70
N ARG A 168 2.53 -3.79 14.29
CA ARG A 168 1.19 -3.21 14.57
C ARG A 168 0.94 -3.04 16.07
N PHE A 169 1.38 -4.01 16.89
CA PHE A 169 1.28 -3.93 18.35
C PHE A 169 1.94 -2.66 18.92
N ALA A 170 3.10 -2.24 18.39
CA ALA A 170 3.80 -1.04 18.85
C ALA A 170 2.96 0.24 18.65
N SER A 171 2.16 0.30 17.57
CA SER A 171 1.25 1.42 17.31
C SER A 171 0.11 1.52 18.33
N PHE A 172 -0.28 0.39 18.94
CA PHE A 172 -1.32 0.33 19.96
C PHE A 172 -0.80 0.68 21.37
N LEU A 173 0.51 0.78 21.59
CA LEU A 173 1.06 1.14 22.89
C LEU A 173 1.14 2.66 23.08
N LEU A 174 0.92 3.11 24.31
CA LEU A 174 1.24 4.45 24.80
C LEU A 174 2.37 4.34 25.84
N PRO A 175 3.38 5.24 25.83
CA PRO A 175 4.51 5.16 26.75
C PRO A 175 4.16 5.14 28.24
N TYR A 176 4.95 4.38 29.00
CA TYR A 176 4.74 4.16 30.42
C TYR A 176 4.92 5.44 31.25
N ALA A 177 4.07 5.60 32.26
CA ALA A 177 4.18 6.63 33.28
C ALA A 177 3.73 6.07 34.64
N GLU A 178 4.30 6.58 35.73
CA GLU A 178 4.03 6.06 37.08
C GLU A 178 2.54 6.16 37.45
N GLY A 179 2.00 5.09 38.04
CA GLY A 179 0.59 4.99 38.44
C GLY A 179 -0.41 4.64 37.32
N LYS A 180 0.03 4.51 36.06
CA LYS A 180 -0.80 4.02 34.95
C LYS A 180 -1.12 2.53 35.11
N LYS A 181 -2.28 2.10 34.60
CA LYS A 181 -2.66 0.68 34.45
C LYS A 181 -2.61 0.29 32.97
N ALA A 182 -2.58 -1.01 32.66
CA ALA A 182 -2.52 -1.52 31.29
C ALA A 182 -3.54 -0.84 30.33
N LYS A 183 -4.80 -0.66 30.73
CA LYS A 183 -5.83 0.03 29.92
C LYS A 183 -5.55 1.50 29.64
N ASP A 184 -4.73 2.16 30.46
CA ASP A 184 -4.34 3.58 30.34
C ASP A 184 -3.06 3.75 29.48
N LEU A 185 -2.50 2.62 29.01
CA LEU A 185 -1.34 2.49 28.12
C LEU A 185 -1.71 1.90 26.75
N LEU A 186 -3.01 1.70 26.49
CA LEU A 186 -3.54 1.15 25.25
C LEU A 186 -4.17 2.27 24.42
N ASN A 187 -3.65 2.47 23.20
CA ASN A 187 -4.06 3.47 22.22
C ASN A 187 -5.41 3.08 21.57
N THR A 188 -6.44 3.03 22.41
CA THR A 188 -7.71 2.33 22.15
C THR A 188 -8.36 2.72 20.82
N PRO A 189 -8.45 4.00 20.41
CA PRO A 189 -9.14 4.32 19.16
C PRO A 189 -8.42 3.81 17.89
N LEU A 190 -7.13 3.46 17.94
CA LEU A 190 -6.39 2.84 16.83
C LEU A 190 -6.63 1.33 16.80
N LEU A 191 -6.62 0.70 17.97
CA LEU A 191 -7.07 -0.69 18.11
C LEU A 191 -8.48 -0.84 17.50
N GLU A 192 -9.41 0.06 17.83
CA GLU A 192 -10.76 0.05 17.23
C GLU A 192 -10.75 0.24 15.70
N VAL A 193 -9.72 0.83 15.08
CA VAL A 193 -9.59 0.88 13.60
C VAL A 193 -9.19 -0.46 13.03
N GLU A 194 -8.08 -1.03 13.49
CA GLU A 194 -7.59 -2.30 12.95
C GLU A 194 -8.59 -3.43 13.27
N LEU A 195 -9.27 -3.38 14.42
CA LEU A 195 -10.42 -4.23 14.73
C LEU A 195 -11.52 -4.08 13.68
N ARG A 196 -11.97 -2.86 13.35
CA ARG A 196 -12.99 -2.64 12.30
C ARG A 196 -12.53 -3.13 10.92
N ARG A 197 -11.24 -3.05 10.59
CA ARG A 197 -10.69 -3.60 9.33
C ARG A 197 -10.74 -5.13 9.32
N ALA A 198 -10.20 -5.79 10.35
CA ALA A 198 -10.26 -7.23 10.53
C ALA A 198 -11.71 -7.76 10.50
N ILE A 199 -12.61 -7.09 11.21
CA ILE A 199 -14.04 -7.45 11.32
C ILE A 199 -14.81 -7.12 10.02
N ALA A 200 -14.37 -6.17 9.21
CA ALA A 200 -14.90 -5.97 7.86
C ALA A 200 -14.49 -7.11 6.92
N ALA A 201 -13.22 -7.55 6.96
CA ALA A 201 -12.73 -8.69 6.17
C ALA A 201 -13.46 -10.00 6.57
N TYR A 202 -13.57 -10.31 7.87
CA TYR A 202 -14.42 -11.42 8.35
C TYR A 202 -15.85 -11.28 7.83
N ARG A 203 -16.49 -10.11 7.94
CA ARG A 203 -17.86 -9.89 7.46
C ARG A 203 -18.00 -10.12 5.95
N GLN A 204 -16.98 -9.78 5.15
CA GLN A 204 -16.95 -10.08 3.72
C GLN A 204 -16.88 -11.60 3.49
N ILE A 205 -15.88 -12.29 4.06
CA ILE A 205 -15.69 -13.74 3.91
C ILE A 205 -16.97 -14.49 4.33
N LEU A 206 -17.52 -14.18 5.50
CA LEU A 206 -18.76 -14.78 6.01
C LEU A 206 -19.97 -14.48 5.13
N THR A 207 -20.03 -13.31 4.49
CA THR A 207 -21.11 -12.97 3.54
C THR A 207 -20.99 -13.76 2.25
N GLU A 208 -19.80 -13.86 1.66
CA GLU A 208 -19.57 -14.57 0.40
C GLU A 208 -19.77 -16.09 0.58
N VAL A 209 -19.23 -16.67 1.64
CA VAL A 209 -19.46 -18.08 2.01
C VAL A 209 -20.94 -18.34 2.28
N ARG A 210 -21.66 -17.47 3.01
CA ARG A 210 -23.10 -17.63 3.26
C ARG A 210 -23.94 -17.52 1.97
N GLN A 211 -23.52 -16.70 1.00
CA GLN A 211 -24.24 -16.52 -0.26
C GLN A 211 -24.05 -17.69 -1.22
N GLN A 212 -22.83 -18.25 -1.30
CA GLN A 212 -22.48 -19.30 -2.26
C GLN A 212 -22.65 -20.71 -1.68
N PHE A 213 -22.36 -20.88 -0.38
CA PHE A 213 -22.35 -22.16 0.33
C PHE A 213 -23.16 -22.09 1.66
N PRO A 214 -24.48 -21.82 1.63
CA PRO A 214 -25.29 -21.57 2.83
C PRO A 214 -25.36 -22.74 3.84
N THR A 215 -24.98 -23.94 3.42
CA THR A 215 -24.86 -25.14 4.28
C THR A 215 -23.54 -25.19 5.07
N VAL A 216 -22.50 -24.47 4.64
CA VAL A 216 -21.20 -24.47 5.31
C VAL A 216 -21.30 -23.77 6.67
N ARG A 217 -20.54 -24.28 7.65
CA ARG A 217 -20.33 -23.64 8.95
C ARG A 217 -18.91 -23.12 9.04
N VAL A 218 -18.74 -21.86 9.44
CA VAL A 218 -17.43 -21.22 9.56
C VAL A 218 -17.04 -21.14 11.03
N LEU A 219 -15.91 -21.75 11.40
CA LEU A 219 -15.31 -21.67 12.72
C LEU A 219 -14.13 -20.69 12.69
N GLY A 220 -14.38 -19.45 13.15
CA GLY A 220 -13.31 -18.50 13.44
C GLY A 220 -12.85 -18.64 14.89
N HIS A 221 -11.66 -18.13 15.24
CA HIS A 221 -11.19 -18.19 16.62
C HIS A 221 -10.70 -16.86 17.18
N ALA A 222 -10.80 -16.72 18.50
CA ALA A 222 -10.01 -15.75 19.25
C ALA A 222 -8.68 -16.41 19.64
N TYR A 223 -7.61 -15.63 19.74
CA TYR A 223 -6.28 -16.11 20.13
C TYR A 223 -6.19 -16.24 21.66
N ASP A 224 -5.36 -17.16 22.16
CA ASP A 224 -4.96 -17.10 23.58
C ASP A 224 -3.92 -15.99 23.81
N ILE A 225 -3.62 -15.68 25.06
CA ILE A 225 -2.84 -14.54 25.52
C ILE A 225 -1.33 -14.89 25.49
N PRO A 226 -0.57 -14.42 24.49
CA PRO A 226 0.87 -14.67 24.38
C PRO A 226 1.69 -14.23 25.60
N TYR A 227 2.93 -14.72 25.65
CA TYR A 227 3.84 -14.49 26.77
C TYR A 227 5.05 -13.66 26.31
N PRO A 228 5.04 -12.32 26.49
CA PRO A 228 6.12 -11.46 26.04
C PRO A 228 7.43 -11.70 26.80
N HIS A 229 8.57 -11.46 26.14
CA HIS A 229 9.89 -11.49 26.78
C HIS A 229 10.84 -10.43 26.20
N SER A 230 11.76 -9.92 27.02
CA SER A 230 12.56 -8.71 26.74
C SER A 230 13.45 -8.75 25.47
N ALA A 231 13.67 -9.91 24.87
CA ALA A 231 14.42 -10.07 23.60
C ALA A 231 13.53 -10.41 22.38
N GLY A 232 12.21 -10.44 22.55
CA GLY A 232 11.26 -10.85 21.51
C GLY A 232 10.88 -9.73 20.54
N ARG A 233 10.65 -10.10 19.27
CA ARG A 233 10.47 -9.17 18.14
C ARG A 233 9.09 -8.53 18.03
N TRP A 234 8.04 -9.22 18.49
CA TRP A 234 6.65 -8.85 18.17
C TRP A 234 5.95 -8.12 19.30
N ILE A 235 6.35 -8.38 20.54
CA ILE A 235 5.68 -7.89 21.74
C ILE A 235 6.70 -7.30 22.72
N GLY A 236 7.77 -8.03 23.02
CA GLY A 236 8.77 -7.65 24.01
C GLY A 236 9.56 -6.39 23.67
N GLY A 237 10.07 -6.28 22.44
CA GLY A 237 10.71 -5.08 21.91
C GLY A 237 9.80 -3.86 21.98
N PRO A 238 8.60 -3.90 21.37
CA PRO A 238 7.59 -2.84 21.50
C PRO A 238 7.26 -2.43 22.95
N LEU A 239 7.18 -3.37 23.89
CA LEU A 239 6.99 -3.04 25.30
C LEU A 239 8.21 -2.31 25.90
N ALA A 240 9.42 -2.77 25.59
CA ALA A 240 10.66 -2.19 26.07
C ALA A 240 10.89 -0.77 25.52
N GLU A 241 10.65 -0.54 24.22
CA GLU A 241 10.68 0.78 23.57
C GLU A 241 9.78 1.81 24.25
N ARG A 242 8.64 1.35 24.77
CA ARG A 242 7.65 2.21 25.45
C ARG A 242 7.80 2.22 26.98
N GLY A 243 8.84 1.56 27.51
CA GLY A 243 9.15 1.49 28.94
C GLY A 243 8.16 0.66 29.77
N ILE A 244 7.35 -0.19 29.13
CA ILE A 244 6.24 -0.92 29.77
C ILE A 244 6.76 -2.25 30.37
N PRO A 245 6.56 -2.53 31.67
CA PRO A 245 6.90 -3.82 32.27
C PRO A 245 6.20 -5.00 31.59
N LEU A 246 6.89 -6.14 31.44
CA LEU A 246 6.39 -7.30 30.67
C LEU A 246 5.08 -7.91 31.22
N ASP A 247 4.88 -7.87 32.54
CA ASP A 247 3.65 -8.30 33.21
C ASP A 247 2.48 -7.36 32.89
N MET A 248 2.72 -6.04 32.95
CA MET A 248 1.73 -5.03 32.54
C MET A 248 1.46 -5.11 31.04
N GLY A 249 2.48 -5.35 30.23
CA GLY A 249 2.39 -5.58 28.79
C GLY A 249 1.54 -6.78 28.45
N ARG A 250 1.66 -7.89 29.20
CA ARG A 250 0.74 -9.03 29.07
C ARG A 250 -0.72 -8.63 29.34
N SER A 251 -0.98 -7.83 30.37
CA SER A 251 -2.32 -7.28 30.61
C SER A 251 -2.80 -6.29 29.54
N ILE A 252 -1.93 -5.71 28.70
CA ILE A 252 -2.34 -4.95 27.51
C ILE A 252 -2.80 -5.91 26.41
N ILE A 253 -2.07 -7.00 26.16
CA ILE A 253 -2.46 -8.05 25.21
C ILE A 253 -3.82 -8.66 25.58
N GLU A 254 -4.07 -8.91 26.87
CA GLU A 254 -5.36 -9.39 27.38
C GLU A 254 -6.53 -8.48 27.00
N LEU A 255 -6.29 -7.16 26.92
CA LEU A 255 -7.29 -6.17 26.47
C LEU A 255 -7.42 -6.15 24.94
N VAL A 256 -6.31 -6.20 24.20
CA VAL A 256 -6.29 -6.23 22.72
C VAL A 256 -7.05 -7.45 22.18
N LEU A 257 -6.63 -8.66 22.59
CA LEU A 257 -7.29 -9.90 22.18
C LEU A 257 -8.66 -10.06 22.84
N GLY A 258 -8.87 -9.43 24.00
CA GLY A 258 -10.17 -9.30 24.64
C GLY A 258 -11.20 -8.60 23.76
N ARG A 259 -10.86 -7.42 23.23
CA ARG A 259 -11.71 -6.66 22.30
C ARG A 259 -11.94 -7.38 20.98
N PHE A 260 -10.90 -8.03 20.44
CA PHE A 260 -11.04 -8.83 19.23
C PHE A 260 -12.05 -9.98 19.42
N ALA A 261 -11.96 -10.72 20.52
CA ALA A 261 -12.93 -11.77 20.85
C ALA A 261 -14.36 -11.23 21.05
N GLU A 262 -14.52 -10.05 21.67
CA GLU A 262 -15.83 -9.39 21.81
C GLU A 262 -16.45 -9.06 20.45
N GLN A 263 -15.67 -8.55 19.49
CA GLN A 263 -16.14 -8.27 18.13
C GLN A 263 -16.47 -9.54 17.32
N LEU A 264 -15.70 -10.62 17.49
CA LEU A 264 -16.04 -11.91 16.88
C LEU A 264 -17.33 -12.52 17.49
N LEU A 265 -17.60 -12.32 18.80
CA LEU A 265 -18.88 -12.68 19.42
C LEU A 265 -20.06 -11.87 18.86
N GLU A 266 -19.83 -10.64 18.39
CA GLU A 266 -20.85 -9.85 17.69
C GLU A 266 -21.11 -10.37 16.27
N LEU A 267 -20.07 -10.73 15.52
CA LEU A 267 -20.23 -11.42 14.23
C LEU A 267 -20.99 -12.76 14.36
N GLN A 268 -20.80 -13.51 15.44
CA GLN A 268 -21.57 -14.74 15.70
C GLN A 268 -23.07 -14.48 15.89
N ARG A 269 -23.46 -13.27 16.33
CA ARG A 269 -24.88 -12.85 16.43
C ARG A 269 -25.45 -12.39 15.08
N GLU A 270 -24.60 -11.92 14.17
CA GLU A 270 -24.97 -11.45 12.82
C GLU A 270 -25.00 -12.58 11.77
N PHE A 271 -24.14 -13.60 11.94
CA PHE A 271 -23.98 -14.72 11.01
C PHE A 271 -24.31 -16.05 11.69
N THR A 272 -25.52 -16.57 11.46
CA THR A 272 -25.98 -17.86 12.00
C THR A 272 -25.21 -19.08 11.48
N ASN A 273 -24.39 -18.91 10.44
CA ASN A 273 -23.46 -19.91 9.92
C ASN A 273 -22.02 -19.73 10.44
N PHE A 274 -21.75 -18.76 11.31
CA PHE A 274 -20.46 -18.54 11.97
C PHE A 274 -20.51 -19.00 13.42
N ARG A 275 -19.38 -19.47 13.95
CA ARG A 275 -19.19 -19.76 15.38
C ARG A 275 -17.76 -19.42 15.80
N LEU A 276 -17.64 -18.83 16.99
CA LEU A 276 -16.38 -18.47 17.60
C LEU A 276 -15.85 -19.62 18.47
N VAL A 277 -14.60 -20.01 18.20
CA VAL A 277 -13.79 -20.86 19.08
C VAL A 277 -12.94 -19.94 19.97
N ASP A 278 -13.28 -19.81 21.25
CA ASP A 278 -12.54 -18.94 22.18
C ASP A 278 -11.35 -19.69 22.78
N LEU A 279 -10.13 -19.36 22.33
CA LEU A 279 -8.89 -20.00 22.80
C LEU A 279 -8.31 -19.36 24.07
N ARG A 280 -8.91 -18.29 24.61
CA ARG A 280 -8.39 -17.59 25.79
C ARG A 280 -8.38 -18.51 27.01
N GLY A 281 -7.20 -18.72 27.59
CA GLY A 281 -6.93 -19.64 28.70
C GLY A 281 -6.79 -21.12 28.32
N LYS A 282 -6.67 -21.50 27.05
CA LYS A 282 -6.53 -22.90 26.59
C LYS A 282 -5.07 -23.35 26.43
N VAL A 283 -4.17 -22.44 26.05
CA VAL A 283 -2.75 -22.71 25.75
C VAL A 283 -1.90 -22.91 27.01
N ASP A 284 -2.45 -22.67 28.21
CA ASP A 284 -1.75 -22.55 29.50
C ASP A 284 -0.94 -21.24 29.67
N ARG A 285 -0.87 -20.78 30.92
CA ARG A 285 -0.43 -19.43 31.30
C ARG A 285 1.09 -19.27 31.45
N GLY A 286 1.88 -20.35 31.55
CA GLY A 286 3.32 -20.26 31.76
C GLY A 286 4.14 -20.08 30.46
N ARG A 287 5.22 -19.28 30.48
CA ARG A 287 6.12 -19.07 29.31
C ARG A 287 6.68 -20.37 28.74
N SER A 288 6.77 -21.41 29.57
CA SER A 288 7.16 -22.78 29.20
C SER A 288 6.26 -23.41 28.13
N SER A 289 4.97 -23.06 28.09
CA SER A 289 3.98 -23.58 27.14
C SER A 289 4.01 -22.86 25.77
N TRP A 290 4.67 -21.71 25.70
CA TRP A 290 4.87 -20.90 24.50
C TRP A 290 6.24 -21.22 23.86
N PHE A 291 6.32 -21.15 22.54
CA PHE A 291 7.54 -21.37 21.76
C PHE A 291 8.32 -20.06 21.68
N ASP A 292 7.93 -19.18 20.76
CA ASP A 292 8.34 -17.78 20.71
C ASP A 292 7.39 -16.90 21.55
N GLU A 293 7.18 -15.64 21.18
CA GLU A 293 6.19 -14.77 21.86
C GLU A 293 4.75 -15.08 21.46
N LEU A 294 4.48 -15.32 20.17
CA LEU A 294 3.15 -15.38 19.56
C LEU A 294 2.60 -16.81 19.41
N HIS A 295 3.48 -17.81 19.36
CA HIS A 295 3.11 -19.17 18.99
C HIS A 295 3.24 -20.15 20.17
N PRO A 296 2.22 -20.99 20.44
CA PRO A 296 2.35 -22.07 21.41
C PRO A 296 3.32 -23.17 20.95
N LYS A 297 3.82 -23.97 21.89
CA LYS A 297 4.45 -25.27 21.55
C LYS A 297 3.39 -26.28 21.12
N ASN A 298 3.79 -27.42 20.54
CA ASN A 298 2.91 -28.52 20.08
C ASN A 298 1.82 -28.90 21.10
N GLN A 299 2.12 -28.87 22.41
CA GLN A 299 1.12 -29.15 23.46
C GLN A 299 0.07 -28.04 23.62
N GLY A 300 0.43 -26.78 23.41
CA GLY A 300 -0.51 -25.65 23.40
C GLY A 300 -1.34 -25.64 22.13
N TYR A 301 -0.73 -25.90 20.96
CA TYR A 301 -1.48 -26.14 19.72
C TYR A 301 -2.43 -27.34 19.82
N GLY A 302 -2.02 -28.43 20.48
CA GLY A 302 -2.91 -29.55 20.78
C GLY A 302 -4.13 -29.17 21.63
N ARG A 303 -4.00 -28.17 22.51
CA ARG A 303 -5.13 -27.61 23.29
C ARG A 303 -5.99 -26.63 22.48
N ALA A 304 -5.39 -25.90 21.53
CA ALA A 304 -6.14 -25.10 20.56
C ALA A 304 -6.97 -26.00 19.62
N ALA A 305 -6.34 -27.03 19.05
CA ALA A 305 -6.98 -28.07 18.25
C ALA A 305 -8.12 -28.77 19.02
N GLN A 306 -7.95 -29.05 20.31
CA GLN A 306 -9.04 -29.62 21.11
C GLN A 306 -10.26 -28.69 21.19
N ALA A 307 -10.07 -27.37 21.36
CA ALA A 307 -11.20 -26.44 21.34
C ALA A 307 -11.92 -26.38 19.98
N PHE A 308 -11.20 -26.62 18.87
CA PHE A 308 -11.81 -26.80 17.55
C PHE A 308 -12.56 -28.13 17.42
N ARG A 309 -12.05 -29.25 17.97
CA ARG A 309 -12.80 -30.52 18.06
C ARG A 309 -14.11 -30.33 18.82
N ASP A 310 -14.04 -29.76 20.03
CA ASP A 310 -15.21 -29.48 20.88
C ASP A 310 -16.28 -28.65 20.13
N ALA A 311 -15.85 -27.67 19.30
CA ALA A 311 -16.74 -26.83 18.50
C ALA A 311 -17.34 -27.55 17.27
N ILE A 312 -16.59 -28.45 16.63
CA ILE A 312 -17.05 -29.31 15.53
C ILE A 312 -18.07 -30.33 16.06
N ASP A 313 -17.77 -30.99 17.18
CA ASP A 313 -18.62 -32.00 17.81
C ASP A 313 -19.94 -31.39 18.34
N ALA A 314 -19.91 -30.12 18.76
CA ALA A 314 -21.12 -29.35 19.06
C ALA A 314 -21.98 -29.10 17.80
N LEU A 315 -21.38 -28.68 16.68
CA LEU A 315 -22.10 -28.52 15.40
C LEU A 315 -22.71 -29.85 14.91
N ALA A 316 -22.05 -30.98 15.16
CA ALA A 316 -22.59 -32.32 14.92
C ALA A 316 -23.80 -32.61 15.80
N SER A 317 -23.67 -32.39 17.11
CA SER A 317 -24.68 -32.69 18.13
C SER A 317 -25.95 -31.84 17.98
N GLU A 318 -25.82 -30.62 17.45
CA GLU A 318 -26.93 -29.72 17.12
C GLU A 318 -27.65 -30.07 15.81
N GLY A 319 -27.14 -31.03 15.03
CA GLY A 319 -27.63 -31.30 13.67
C GLY A 319 -27.33 -30.16 12.68
N ALA A 320 -26.42 -29.25 13.02
CA ALA A 320 -26.07 -28.09 12.20
C ALA A 320 -25.21 -28.46 10.98
N VAL A 321 -24.63 -29.67 10.98
CA VAL A 321 -23.86 -30.30 9.90
C VAL A 321 -24.32 -31.76 9.74
N GLU A 322 -24.65 -32.19 8.52
CA GLU A 322 -24.85 -33.61 8.20
C GLU A 322 -23.51 -34.30 7.90
N PHE A 323 -23.08 -35.21 8.76
CA PHE A 323 -21.86 -36.02 8.61
C PHE A 323 -22.05 -37.18 7.60
N ALA A 324 -22.80 -36.96 6.51
CA ALA A 324 -23.19 -38.03 5.59
C ALA A 324 -23.58 -37.58 4.17
N THR A 325 -22.61 -37.10 3.39
CA THR A 325 -22.54 -37.53 1.98
C THR A 325 -21.23 -38.28 1.78
N PRO A 326 -21.24 -39.63 1.93
CA PRO A 326 -20.07 -40.45 1.65
C PRO A 326 -19.58 -40.23 0.23
N ILE A 327 -18.26 -40.06 0.05
CA ILE A 327 -17.66 -40.11 -1.28
C ILE A 327 -17.87 -41.54 -1.79
N ARG A 328 -18.82 -41.73 -2.72
CA ARG A 328 -19.04 -43.04 -3.37
C ARG A 328 -17.70 -43.49 -3.96
N ALA A 329 -17.33 -44.76 -3.81
CA ALA A 329 -16.14 -45.29 -4.46
C ALA A 329 -16.22 -45.03 -5.98
N GLY A 330 -15.25 -44.29 -6.53
CA GLY A 330 -15.24 -43.85 -7.92
C GLY A 330 -15.99 -42.54 -8.24
N ALA A 331 -16.61 -41.87 -7.25
CA ALA A 331 -16.83 -40.43 -7.36
C ALA A 331 -15.46 -39.73 -7.44
N PRO A 332 -15.33 -38.65 -8.22
CA PRO A 332 -14.05 -37.95 -8.33
C PRO A 332 -13.66 -37.39 -6.96
N VAL A 333 -12.58 -37.95 -6.38
CA VAL A 333 -11.74 -37.21 -5.42
C VAL A 333 -11.48 -35.86 -6.05
N PRO A 334 -11.63 -34.73 -5.31
CA PRO A 334 -11.53 -33.40 -5.88
C PRO A 334 -10.33 -33.26 -6.80
N MET A 335 -10.58 -33.19 -8.11
CA MET A 335 -9.57 -32.81 -9.08
C MET A 335 -9.39 -31.29 -9.03
N THR A 336 -8.95 -30.84 -7.86
CA THR A 336 -7.65 -30.17 -7.81
C THR A 336 -6.60 -31.08 -8.48
N ARG A 337 -6.62 -31.11 -9.81
CA ARG A 337 -5.45 -30.66 -10.57
C ARG A 337 -5.01 -29.40 -9.83
N MET A 338 -3.98 -29.51 -8.96
CA MET A 338 -3.63 -28.55 -7.87
C MET A 338 -4.06 -27.17 -8.30
N ALA A 339 -4.99 -26.46 -7.64
CA ALA A 339 -5.69 -25.32 -8.24
C ALA A 339 -4.69 -24.38 -8.96
N PRO A 340 -4.59 -24.35 -10.32
CA PRO A 340 -3.22 -24.40 -10.90
C PRO A 340 -2.32 -23.16 -11.08
N GLY A 341 -2.55 -21.97 -10.50
CA GLY A 341 -3.84 -21.30 -10.30
C GLY A 341 -4.42 -21.02 -11.67
N VAL A 342 -5.61 -21.54 -11.97
CA VAL A 342 -6.10 -21.80 -13.35
C VAL A 342 -5.26 -22.86 -14.07
N SER A 343 -5.89 -23.81 -14.77
CA SER A 343 -5.13 -24.82 -15.52
C SER A 343 -4.37 -24.20 -16.68
N LEU A 344 -3.06 -24.05 -16.49
CA LEU A 344 -2.09 -23.66 -17.51
C LEU A 344 -2.20 -24.65 -18.70
N PRO A 345 -2.82 -24.28 -19.85
CA PRO A 345 -3.32 -25.27 -20.80
C PRO A 345 -2.21 -25.73 -21.77
N ALA A 346 -1.24 -26.48 -21.23
CA ALA A 346 0.01 -26.87 -21.90
C ALA A 346 0.82 -25.67 -22.46
N LEU A 347 0.57 -24.46 -21.95
CA LEU A 347 1.10 -23.20 -22.48
C LEU A 347 2.04 -22.46 -21.51
N GLU A 348 2.33 -23.01 -20.33
CA GLU A 348 3.33 -22.42 -19.39
C GLU A 348 4.51 -23.35 -19.08
N ALA A 349 4.63 -24.46 -19.83
CA ALA A 349 5.95 -25.00 -20.21
C ALA A 349 6.67 -24.09 -21.25
N ALA A 350 6.05 -22.96 -21.60
CA ALA A 350 6.55 -21.91 -22.45
C ALA A 350 6.14 -20.57 -21.82
N GLY A 351 7.02 -19.91 -21.07
CA GLY A 351 6.74 -18.61 -20.49
C GLY A 351 6.32 -17.61 -21.57
N ARG A 352 5.45 -16.67 -21.21
CA ARG A 352 4.70 -15.78 -22.13
C ARG A 352 5.57 -15.24 -23.27
N VAL A 353 5.01 -15.21 -24.49
CA VAL A 353 5.69 -14.66 -25.66
C VAL A 353 5.90 -13.16 -25.48
N ILE A 354 7.16 -12.74 -25.40
CA ILE A 354 7.58 -11.34 -25.29
C ILE A 354 8.28 -10.95 -26.59
N VAL A 355 7.95 -9.77 -27.13
CA VAL A 355 8.72 -9.16 -28.21
C VAL A 355 9.41 -7.91 -27.68
N LEU A 356 10.75 -7.94 -27.70
CA LEU A 356 11.55 -6.74 -27.52
C LEU A 356 11.86 -6.19 -28.91
N ASP A 357 11.56 -4.92 -29.13
CA ASP A 357 11.86 -4.21 -30.36
C ASP A 357 13.04 -3.27 -30.14
N PRO A 358 14.28 -3.73 -30.37
CA PRO A 358 15.43 -2.83 -30.35
C PRO A 358 15.25 -1.78 -31.44
N GLY A 359 15.01 -0.54 -31.02
CA GLY A 359 14.72 0.59 -31.88
C GLY A 359 15.76 0.76 -32.98
N HIS A 360 15.34 1.34 -34.10
CA HIS A 360 16.23 1.68 -35.22
C HIS A 360 16.96 0.46 -35.83
N GLY A 361 18.16 0.65 -36.39
CA GLY A 361 18.95 -0.37 -37.10
C GLY A 361 19.09 -0.06 -38.59
N GLY A 362 20.05 -0.72 -39.24
CA GLY A 362 20.35 -0.59 -40.68
C GLY A 362 21.34 0.52 -41.01
N SER A 363 21.84 0.51 -42.24
CA SER A 363 22.75 1.54 -42.78
C SER A 363 22.09 2.93 -42.79
N PRO A 364 22.86 4.03 -42.63
CA PRO A 364 22.38 5.40 -42.81
C PRO A 364 21.75 5.60 -44.20
N PRO A 365 20.47 6.02 -44.28
CA PRO A 365 19.78 6.27 -45.54
C PRO A 365 19.36 7.75 -45.66
N PRO A 366 19.05 8.23 -46.88
CA PRO A 366 18.26 9.44 -47.05
C PRO A 366 16.75 9.24 -46.75
N VAL A 367 16.30 8.05 -46.31
CA VAL A 367 14.87 7.67 -46.22
C VAL A 367 14.55 6.84 -44.97
N LYS A 368 13.51 7.24 -44.21
CA LYS A 368 12.92 6.40 -43.15
C LYS A 368 12.23 5.17 -43.78
N VAL A 369 12.53 3.97 -43.29
CA VAL A 369 11.87 2.73 -43.74
C VAL A 369 10.50 2.64 -43.08
N GLY A 370 9.43 2.96 -43.81
CA GLY A 370 8.04 2.86 -43.33
C GLY A 370 7.82 3.44 -41.92
N GLY A 371 8.24 4.69 -41.73
CA GLY A 371 8.18 5.41 -40.45
C GLY A 371 9.44 5.32 -39.58
N SER A 372 10.21 4.22 -39.65
CA SER A 372 11.40 3.97 -38.82
C SER A 372 12.66 4.64 -39.38
N SER A 373 13.33 5.48 -38.60
CA SER A 373 14.70 5.94 -38.91
C SER A 373 15.74 4.86 -38.58
N TRP A 374 16.91 4.96 -39.19
CA TRP A 374 18.03 4.02 -39.01
C TRP A 374 18.75 4.13 -37.66
N ASN A 375 18.61 5.31 -37.04
CA ASN A 375 19.09 5.75 -35.72
C ASN A 375 18.31 7.02 -35.35
N ASN A 376 18.32 7.46 -34.10
CA ASN A 376 17.90 8.81 -33.71
C ASN A 376 18.99 9.50 -32.87
N ALA A 377 19.31 9.03 -31.66
CA ALA A 377 20.32 9.62 -30.79
C ALA A 377 21.76 9.17 -31.12
N ILE A 378 22.71 10.12 -31.03
CA ILE A 378 24.15 9.88 -31.17
C ILE A 378 24.85 10.52 -29.96
N GLY A 379 25.65 9.74 -29.24
CA GLY A 379 26.42 10.22 -28.09
C GLY A 379 27.65 11.06 -28.50
N PRO A 380 28.19 11.92 -27.61
CA PRO A 380 29.33 12.79 -27.92
C PRO A 380 30.60 12.11 -28.47
N ASN A 381 30.85 10.84 -28.12
CA ASN A 381 31.96 10.03 -28.62
C ASN A 381 31.58 9.16 -29.84
N GLY A 382 30.40 9.39 -30.42
CA GLY A 382 29.90 8.69 -31.60
C GLY A 382 29.10 7.42 -31.31
N THR A 383 28.73 7.14 -30.06
CA THR A 383 27.90 5.97 -29.73
C THR A 383 26.53 6.07 -30.38
N LEU A 384 26.14 5.04 -31.13
CA LEU A 384 24.86 5.01 -31.85
C LEU A 384 23.79 4.29 -31.01
N GLU A 385 22.65 4.93 -30.81
CA GLU A 385 21.47 4.37 -30.16
C GLU A 385 21.12 2.99 -30.70
N LYS A 386 21.08 2.80 -32.03
CA LYS A 386 20.72 1.53 -32.68
C LYS A 386 21.59 0.33 -32.25
N THR A 387 22.80 0.60 -31.73
CA THR A 387 23.72 -0.39 -31.19
C THR A 387 23.39 -0.70 -29.73
N LEU A 388 23.15 0.33 -28.92
CA LEU A 388 22.78 0.18 -27.51
C LEU A 388 21.41 -0.48 -27.33
N THR A 389 20.40 -0.09 -28.12
CA THR A 389 19.07 -0.71 -28.07
C THR A 389 19.14 -2.19 -28.38
N PHE A 390 19.99 -2.60 -29.33
CA PHE A 390 20.20 -3.99 -29.70
C PHE A 390 20.93 -4.79 -28.61
N ASP A 391 22.00 -4.25 -28.03
CA ASP A 391 22.75 -4.90 -26.95
C ASP A 391 21.90 -5.05 -25.66
N VAL A 392 21.21 -3.99 -25.25
CA VAL A 392 20.29 -4.02 -24.08
C VAL A 392 19.13 -4.99 -24.30
N ALA A 393 18.46 -4.94 -25.46
CA ALA A 393 17.36 -5.87 -25.74
C ALA A 393 17.84 -7.32 -25.82
N THR A 394 19.07 -7.57 -26.30
CA THR A 394 19.68 -8.92 -26.32
C THR A 394 19.98 -9.43 -24.91
N ARG A 395 20.50 -8.58 -24.01
CA ARG A 395 20.71 -8.92 -22.59
C ARG A 395 19.39 -9.19 -21.87
N ALA A 396 18.39 -8.33 -22.04
CA ALA A 396 17.07 -8.50 -21.42
C ALA A 396 16.36 -9.77 -21.93
N LYS A 397 16.50 -10.07 -23.23
CA LYS A 397 16.06 -11.34 -23.83
C LYS A 397 16.69 -12.55 -23.12
N ALA A 398 18.00 -12.56 -22.90
CA ALA A 398 18.67 -13.67 -22.24
C ALA A 398 18.22 -13.88 -20.78
N ILE A 399 17.96 -12.79 -20.04
CA ILE A 399 17.42 -12.84 -18.67
C ILE A 399 16.02 -13.43 -18.67
N LEU A 400 15.10 -12.85 -19.45
CA LEU A 400 13.71 -13.29 -19.56
C LEU A 400 13.60 -14.74 -20.08
N GLU A 401 14.47 -15.17 -20.99
CA GLU A 401 14.56 -16.58 -21.42
C GLU A 401 15.07 -17.50 -20.31
N SER A 402 16.00 -17.05 -19.45
CA SER A 402 16.42 -17.84 -18.29
C SER A 402 15.33 -17.97 -17.21
N HIS A 403 14.37 -17.05 -17.20
CA HIS A 403 13.14 -17.12 -16.40
C HIS A 403 11.99 -17.84 -17.14
N GLY A 404 12.26 -18.41 -18.32
CA GLY A 404 11.37 -19.31 -19.05
C GLY A 404 10.56 -18.69 -20.19
N HIS A 405 10.66 -17.38 -20.43
CA HIS A 405 9.87 -16.70 -21.46
C HIS A 405 10.33 -16.96 -22.89
N GLN A 406 9.39 -17.12 -23.83
CA GLN A 406 9.71 -17.11 -25.28
C GLN A 406 9.95 -15.67 -25.77
N VAL A 407 11.21 -15.21 -25.75
CA VAL A 407 11.54 -13.83 -26.13
C VAL A 407 12.09 -13.72 -27.55
N PHE A 408 11.47 -12.86 -28.36
CA PHE A 408 11.90 -12.57 -29.73
C PHE A 408 12.36 -11.11 -29.86
N LEU A 409 13.45 -10.89 -30.59
CA LEU A 409 13.81 -9.56 -31.07
C LEU A 409 13.12 -9.30 -32.42
N THR A 410 12.70 -8.06 -32.69
CA THR A 410 12.14 -7.70 -34.00
C THR A 410 13.15 -7.84 -35.14
N ARG A 411 14.42 -7.54 -34.86
CA ARG A 411 15.58 -7.70 -35.75
C ARG A 411 16.64 -8.55 -35.06
N ALA A 412 17.36 -9.38 -35.82
CA ALA A 412 18.47 -10.22 -35.34
C ALA A 412 19.86 -9.60 -35.60
N GLY A 413 19.93 -8.31 -35.89
CA GLY A 413 21.16 -7.59 -36.22
C GLY A 413 20.88 -6.13 -36.61
N ASP A 414 21.83 -5.51 -37.31
CA ASP A 414 21.75 -4.11 -37.74
C ASP A 414 20.93 -3.95 -39.04
N VAL A 415 19.61 -4.09 -38.94
CA VAL A 415 18.65 -3.97 -40.05
C VAL A 415 17.49 -3.07 -39.66
N ASN A 416 17.10 -2.12 -40.52
CA ASN A 416 15.93 -1.28 -40.27
C ASN A 416 14.64 -2.01 -40.67
N LEU A 417 13.62 -1.97 -39.81
CA LEU A 417 12.28 -2.48 -40.08
C LEU A 417 11.25 -1.36 -39.97
N SER A 418 10.23 -1.38 -40.83
CA SER A 418 9.10 -0.44 -40.72
C SER A 418 8.31 -0.66 -39.44
N LEU A 419 7.64 0.39 -38.95
CA LEU A 419 6.86 0.33 -37.69
C LEU A 419 5.80 -0.79 -37.77
N ALA A 420 5.13 -0.89 -38.92
CA ALA A 420 4.18 -1.96 -39.22
C ALA A 420 4.81 -3.37 -39.18
N LYS A 421 6.06 -3.55 -39.63
CA LYS A 421 6.74 -4.85 -39.61
C LYS A 421 7.30 -5.20 -38.23
N ARG A 422 7.68 -4.22 -37.41
CA ARG A 422 8.02 -4.40 -35.99
C ARG A 422 6.80 -4.91 -35.21
N ALA A 423 5.66 -4.24 -35.33
CA ALA A 423 4.40 -4.69 -34.72
C ALA A 423 3.91 -6.04 -35.29
N GLU A 424 4.22 -6.35 -36.55
CA GLU A 424 3.93 -7.68 -37.11
C GLU A 424 4.70 -8.83 -36.46
N VAL A 425 5.90 -8.60 -35.92
CA VAL A 425 6.63 -9.63 -35.16
C VAL A 425 5.83 -10.04 -33.92
N ALA A 426 5.19 -9.08 -33.25
CA ALA A 426 4.28 -9.33 -32.12
C ALA A 426 2.98 -10.02 -32.56
N ARG A 427 2.28 -9.48 -33.57
CA ARG A 427 1.03 -10.07 -34.10
C ARG A 427 1.23 -11.52 -34.56
N SER A 428 2.26 -11.78 -35.36
CA SER A 428 2.56 -13.11 -35.92
C SER A 428 2.94 -14.18 -34.89
N ARG A 429 3.18 -13.79 -33.63
CA ARG A 429 3.54 -14.68 -32.52
C ARG A 429 2.53 -14.65 -31.37
N ASN A 430 1.45 -13.88 -31.49
CA ASN A 430 0.49 -13.60 -30.41
C ASN A 430 1.17 -13.14 -29.11
N ALA A 431 2.12 -12.21 -29.22
CA ALA A 431 2.88 -11.73 -28.07
C ALA A 431 1.97 -11.11 -26.99
N ALA A 432 2.23 -11.45 -25.72
CA ALA A 432 1.55 -10.85 -24.57
C ALA A 432 2.11 -9.45 -24.25
N VAL A 433 3.40 -9.25 -24.53
CA VAL A 433 4.14 -8.00 -24.28
C VAL A 433 4.93 -7.60 -25.52
N PHE A 434 4.88 -6.32 -25.85
CA PHE A 434 5.74 -5.65 -26.81
C PHE A 434 6.41 -4.44 -26.14
N VAL A 435 7.74 -4.41 -26.08
CA VAL A 435 8.49 -3.23 -25.60
C VAL A 435 9.46 -2.77 -26.67
N SER A 436 9.25 -1.55 -27.20
CA SER A 436 10.20 -0.89 -28.09
C SER A 436 11.23 -0.14 -27.24
N VAL A 437 12.52 -0.47 -27.41
CA VAL A 437 13.62 0.03 -26.57
C VAL A 437 14.40 1.08 -27.35
N HIS A 438 14.53 2.27 -26.76
CA HIS A 438 15.10 3.48 -27.36
C HIS A 438 16.03 4.23 -26.36
N PHE A 439 16.81 5.18 -26.89
CA PHE A 439 17.56 6.16 -26.09
C PHE A 439 17.31 7.56 -26.60
N ASN A 440 17.08 8.48 -25.66
CA ASN A 440 16.55 9.80 -25.94
C ASN A 440 17.68 10.78 -26.33
N ALA A 441 17.30 11.92 -26.88
CA ALA A 441 18.21 13.03 -27.17
C ALA A 441 17.51 14.38 -26.95
N SER A 442 18.28 15.40 -26.61
CA SER A 442 17.78 16.71 -26.16
C SER A 442 18.39 17.88 -26.93
N THR A 443 17.57 18.90 -27.19
CA THR A 443 18.02 20.16 -27.80
C THR A 443 18.88 20.94 -26.80
N GLY A 444 20.18 20.63 -26.76
CA GLY A 444 21.14 21.20 -25.82
C GLY A 444 21.93 20.19 -24.98
N HIS A 445 21.77 18.88 -25.22
CA HIS A 445 22.60 17.81 -24.64
C HIS A 445 22.69 17.84 -23.10
N ASN A 446 21.58 18.19 -22.45
CA ASN A 446 21.53 18.45 -21.01
C ASN A 446 20.37 17.77 -20.28
N ALA A 447 19.30 17.35 -20.96
CA ALA A 447 18.19 16.64 -20.32
C ALA A 447 18.60 15.24 -19.88
N GLN A 448 18.02 14.74 -18.80
CA GLN A 448 18.33 13.44 -18.20
C GLN A 448 17.06 12.81 -17.61
N GLY A 449 17.09 11.51 -17.37
CA GLY A 449 15.98 10.72 -16.82
C GLY A 449 15.43 9.69 -17.79
N THR A 450 14.55 8.84 -17.30
CA THR A 450 13.95 7.72 -18.04
C THR A 450 12.45 7.96 -18.27
N GLU A 451 11.91 7.57 -19.43
CA GLU A 451 10.47 7.72 -19.74
C GLU A 451 9.88 6.51 -20.49
N THR A 452 8.65 6.14 -20.16
CA THR A 452 7.93 5.02 -20.76
C THR A 452 6.58 5.48 -21.30
N PHE A 453 6.38 5.35 -22.61
CA PHE A 453 5.21 5.82 -23.32
C PHE A 453 4.20 4.71 -23.62
N VAL A 454 2.92 5.05 -23.49
CA VAL A 454 1.77 4.30 -24.03
C VAL A 454 1.10 5.08 -25.15
N HIS A 455 0.48 4.41 -26.13
CA HIS A 455 -0.28 5.10 -27.18
C HIS A 455 -1.68 5.50 -26.68
N PRO A 456 -2.26 6.65 -27.09
CA PRO A 456 -3.61 7.04 -26.66
C PRO A 456 -4.73 6.05 -27.00
N THR A 457 -4.54 5.21 -28.04
CA THR A 457 -5.50 4.16 -28.47
C THR A 457 -5.35 2.83 -27.72
N GLN A 458 -4.41 2.71 -26.78
CA GLN A 458 -4.04 1.45 -26.14
C GLN A 458 -4.87 1.08 -24.90
N THR A 459 -4.83 -0.20 -24.57
CA THR A 459 -5.61 -0.81 -23.49
C THR A 459 -5.06 -0.48 -22.08
N ALA A 460 -5.87 -0.75 -21.05
CA ALA A 460 -5.44 -0.68 -19.66
C ALA A 460 -4.25 -1.61 -19.33
N ALA A 461 -4.05 -2.69 -20.10
CA ALA A 461 -2.91 -3.58 -19.95
C ALA A 461 -1.59 -2.86 -20.32
N SER A 462 -1.57 -2.16 -21.45
CA SER A 462 -0.44 -1.33 -21.87
C SER A 462 -0.15 -0.19 -20.87
N ARG A 463 -1.16 0.33 -20.18
CA ARG A 463 -0.96 1.31 -19.07
C ARG A 463 -0.31 0.68 -17.83
N ARG A 464 -0.67 -0.56 -17.45
CA ARG A 464 0.03 -1.27 -16.35
C ARG A 464 1.48 -1.59 -16.71
N LEU A 465 1.74 -2.06 -17.95
CA LEU A 465 3.09 -2.30 -18.46
C LEU A 465 3.96 -1.02 -18.45
N CYS A 466 3.38 0.12 -18.82
CA CYS A 466 4.04 1.43 -18.78
C CYS A 466 4.52 1.77 -17.35
N VAL A 467 3.66 1.63 -16.34
CA VAL A 467 4.00 1.91 -14.94
C VAL A 467 5.04 0.92 -14.39
N ALA A 468 4.92 -0.38 -14.72
CA ALA A 468 5.83 -1.41 -14.22
C ALA A 468 7.26 -1.26 -14.77
N VAL A 469 7.40 -1.05 -16.10
CA VAL A 469 8.70 -0.79 -16.73
C VAL A 469 9.33 0.50 -16.22
N GLN A 470 8.54 1.57 -16.08
CA GLN A 470 9.03 2.85 -15.55
C GLN A 470 9.58 2.71 -14.12
N ARG A 471 8.81 2.10 -13.20
CA ARG A 471 9.21 1.92 -11.80
C ARG A 471 10.51 1.13 -11.67
N ALA A 472 10.62 0.01 -12.38
CA ALA A 472 11.83 -0.81 -12.35
C ALA A 472 13.07 -0.06 -12.86
N MET A 473 12.92 0.75 -13.92
CA MET A 473 14.01 1.57 -14.47
C MET A 473 14.44 2.71 -13.56
N VAL A 474 13.50 3.39 -12.90
CA VAL A 474 13.83 4.42 -11.91
C VAL A 474 14.58 3.82 -10.71
N ALA A 475 14.09 2.69 -10.18
CA ALA A 475 14.72 2.01 -9.03
C ALA A 475 16.13 1.47 -9.34
N GLU A 476 16.31 0.74 -10.44
CA GLU A 476 17.59 0.09 -10.78
C GLU A 476 18.67 1.07 -11.29
N LEU A 477 18.29 2.22 -11.85
CA LEU A 477 19.22 3.15 -12.49
C LEU A 477 19.42 4.47 -11.72
N GLY A 478 18.53 4.82 -10.80
CA GLY A 478 18.56 6.10 -10.07
C GLY A 478 18.37 7.33 -10.98
N LEU A 479 17.81 7.13 -12.18
CA LEU A 479 17.57 8.19 -13.15
C LEU A 479 16.29 8.96 -12.80
N PRO A 480 16.24 10.30 -13.04
CA PRO A 480 15.03 11.08 -12.83
C PRO A 480 13.80 10.46 -13.50
N ASP A 481 12.72 10.29 -12.74
CA ASP A 481 11.45 9.80 -13.28
C ASP A 481 10.77 10.91 -14.10
N ARG A 482 10.69 10.71 -15.42
CA ARG A 482 10.07 11.66 -16.35
C ARG A 482 8.60 11.36 -16.63
N ASN A 483 8.06 10.28 -16.06
CA ASN A 483 6.65 9.94 -16.04
C ASN A 483 5.94 10.41 -14.76
N ALA A 484 6.66 10.64 -13.64
CA ALA A 484 6.08 11.04 -12.35
C ALA A 484 5.17 12.28 -12.39
N SER A 485 5.38 13.18 -13.36
CA SER A 485 4.55 14.38 -13.59
C SER A 485 3.30 14.14 -14.44
N HIS A 486 3.11 12.93 -14.97
CA HIS A 486 1.96 12.53 -15.78
C HIS A 486 0.92 11.77 -14.94
N PRO A 487 -0.40 11.92 -15.21
CA PRO A 487 -1.45 11.27 -14.42
C PRO A 487 -1.26 9.75 -14.30
N GLY A 488 -1.23 9.25 -13.06
CA GLY A 488 -1.02 7.83 -12.75
C GLY A 488 0.36 7.28 -13.14
N GLY A 489 1.35 8.13 -13.41
CA GLY A 489 2.67 7.71 -13.93
C GLY A 489 2.64 7.25 -15.39
N VAL A 490 1.55 7.52 -16.13
CA VAL A 490 1.36 7.06 -17.51
C VAL A 490 1.59 8.20 -18.48
N LYS A 491 2.73 8.17 -19.17
CA LYS A 491 3.06 9.13 -20.23
C LYS A 491 2.47 8.67 -21.57
N GLU A 492 1.75 9.55 -22.26
CA GLU A 492 1.15 9.22 -23.57
C GLU A 492 2.01 9.74 -24.73
N GLY A 493 2.12 8.92 -25.79
CA GLY A 493 2.88 9.25 -27.00
C GLY A 493 2.34 8.55 -28.24
N ALA A 494 2.03 9.32 -29.29
CA ALA A 494 1.43 8.85 -30.53
C ALA A 494 2.43 8.13 -31.47
N PHE A 495 3.26 7.24 -30.93
CA PHE A 495 4.26 6.47 -31.66
C PHE A 495 3.62 5.29 -32.39
N GLY A 496 3.63 5.31 -33.72
CA GLY A 496 2.96 4.29 -34.55
C GLY A 496 3.49 2.85 -34.41
N VAL A 497 4.60 2.61 -33.71
CA VAL A 497 5.08 1.25 -33.38
C VAL A 497 4.33 0.64 -32.19
N ILE A 498 3.60 1.44 -31.40
CA ILE A 498 2.76 1.00 -30.26
C ILE A 498 1.28 1.37 -30.41
N ASP A 499 0.84 1.83 -31.58
CA ASP A 499 -0.60 2.03 -31.86
C ASP A 499 -1.39 0.73 -31.68
N GLY A 500 -2.49 0.78 -30.93
CA GLY A 500 -3.36 -0.37 -30.65
C GLY A 500 -3.85 -1.08 -31.92
N ASN A 501 -4.08 -0.33 -33.01
CA ASN A 501 -4.53 -0.91 -34.29
C ASN A 501 -3.43 -1.73 -35.00
N SER A 502 -2.16 -1.59 -34.60
CA SER A 502 -1.03 -2.30 -35.22
C SER A 502 -0.68 -3.62 -34.50
N HIS A 503 -1.26 -3.89 -33.33
CA HIS A 503 -1.00 -5.05 -32.47
C HIS A 503 -2.22 -5.97 -32.34
N SER A 504 -2.06 -7.12 -31.71
CA SER A 504 -3.20 -7.98 -31.33
C SER A 504 -3.88 -7.43 -30.07
N ALA A 505 -5.20 -7.58 -29.93
CA ALA A 505 -5.96 -6.97 -28.83
C ALA A 505 -5.53 -7.41 -27.41
N GLY A 506 -4.84 -8.56 -27.28
CA GLY A 506 -4.25 -9.04 -26.03
C GLY A 506 -2.78 -8.66 -25.80
N THR A 507 -2.15 -7.92 -26.71
CA THR A 507 -0.75 -7.48 -26.60
C THR A 507 -0.67 -6.15 -25.84
N ALA A 508 -0.04 -6.14 -24.67
CA ALA A 508 0.35 -4.89 -24.01
C ALA A 508 1.59 -4.31 -24.73
N ALA A 509 1.53 -3.04 -25.15
CA ALA A 509 2.58 -2.42 -25.95
C ALA A 509 3.01 -1.05 -25.41
N VAL A 510 4.32 -0.87 -25.20
CA VAL A 510 4.94 0.39 -24.74
C VAL A 510 6.25 0.68 -25.48
N LEU A 511 6.64 1.96 -25.52
CA LEU A 511 7.93 2.42 -25.99
C LEU A 511 8.69 3.00 -24.80
N HIS A 512 9.93 2.58 -24.59
CA HIS A 512 10.73 2.92 -23.43
C HIS A 512 12.04 3.60 -23.84
N GLU A 513 12.22 4.83 -23.37
CA GLU A 513 13.42 5.64 -23.50
C GLU A 513 14.26 5.49 -22.23
N VAL A 514 15.35 4.70 -22.32
CA VAL A 514 16.15 4.34 -21.15
C VAL A 514 16.78 5.56 -20.49
N SER A 515 17.56 6.33 -21.24
CA SER A 515 18.22 7.54 -20.79
C SER A 515 18.63 8.42 -21.98
N PHE A 516 19.19 9.61 -21.70
CA PHE A 516 19.60 10.58 -22.72
C PHE A 516 21.03 10.31 -23.19
N LEU A 517 21.17 9.61 -24.32
CA LEU A 517 22.46 9.19 -24.88
C LEU A 517 23.35 10.36 -25.33
N ASP A 518 22.74 11.49 -25.67
CA ASP A 518 23.45 12.70 -26.11
C ASP A 518 24.22 13.41 -24.97
N ARG A 519 24.04 12.98 -23.72
CA ARG A 519 24.85 13.42 -22.58
C ARG A 519 26.15 12.63 -22.44
N ALA A 520 27.27 13.34 -22.29
CA ALA A 520 28.60 12.73 -22.18
C ALA A 520 28.77 11.84 -20.92
N ASP A 521 28.20 12.23 -19.77
CA ASP A 521 28.24 11.45 -18.53
C ASP A 521 27.36 10.19 -18.60
N GLU A 522 26.31 10.22 -19.41
CA GLU A 522 25.44 9.08 -19.65
C GLU A 522 26.05 8.11 -20.68
N GLU A 523 26.60 8.63 -21.78
CA GLU A 523 27.36 7.83 -22.76
C GLU A 523 28.54 7.10 -22.09
N GLN A 524 29.25 7.74 -21.15
CA GLN A 524 30.33 7.11 -20.38
C GLN A 524 29.84 5.92 -19.53
N LYS A 525 28.62 5.96 -18.99
CA LYS A 525 28.02 4.81 -18.31
C LYS A 525 27.59 3.76 -19.33
N LEU A 526 26.94 4.17 -20.42
CA LEU A 526 26.43 3.29 -21.48
C LEU A 526 27.55 2.55 -22.22
N GLY A 527 28.79 3.07 -22.23
CA GLY A 527 29.98 2.33 -22.67
C GLY A 527 30.29 1.09 -21.80
N GLN A 528 29.88 1.08 -20.53
CA GLN A 528 30.20 0.02 -19.57
C GLN A 528 29.19 -1.14 -19.65
N ALA A 529 29.69 -2.37 -19.84
CA ALA A 529 28.83 -3.56 -19.95
C ALA A 529 27.92 -3.73 -18.72
N ALA A 530 28.47 -3.60 -17.51
CA ALA A 530 27.73 -3.77 -16.26
C ALA A 530 26.56 -2.77 -16.09
N TYR A 531 26.63 -1.57 -16.69
CA TYR A 531 25.51 -0.63 -16.69
C TYR A 531 24.42 -1.06 -17.67
N ARG A 532 24.79 -1.57 -18.85
CA ARG A 532 23.85 -2.17 -19.81
C ARG A 532 23.22 -3.46 -19.26
N ASP A 533 23.93 -4.20 -18.42
CA ASP A 533 23.39 -5.34 -17.66
C ASP A 533 22.40 -4.91 -16.56
N ARG A 534 22.62 -3.76 -15.90
CA ARG A 534 21.62 -3.15 -14.99
C ARG A 534 20.35 -2.73 -15.75
N ILE A 535 20.50 -2.00 -16.85
CA ILE A 535 19.37 -1.61 -17.73
C ILE A 535 18.60 -2.85 -18.19
N ALA A 536 19.30 -3.93 -18.57
CA ALA A 536 18.67 -5.18 -18.97
C ALA A 536 17.88 -5.85 -17.83
N ARG A 537 18.44 -5.92 -16.61
CA ARG A 537 17.71 -6.43 -15.42
C ARG A 537 16.50 -5.56 -15.09
N ALA A 538 16.62 -4.24 -15.16
CA ALA A 538 15.53 -3.31 -14.94
C ALA A 538 14.38 -3.52 -15.94
N LEU A 539 14.72 -3.71 -17.21
CA LEU A 539 13.74 -4.00 -18.27
C LEU A 539 13.04 -5.35 -18.02
N SER A 540 13.80 -6.38 -17.62
CA SER A 540 13.25 -7.70 -17.28
C SER A 540 12.31 -7.61 -16.07
N LYS A 541 12.79 -7.08 -14.93
CA LYS A 541 11.97 -6.85 -13.71
C LYS A 541 10.68 -6.08 -14.01
N GLY A 542 10.75 -5.03 -14.85
CA GLY A 542 9.58 -4.23 -15.21
C GLY A 542 8.56 -4.96 -16.09
N VAL A 543 9.02 -5.82 -17.01
CA VAL A 543 8.14 -6.69 -17.80
C VAL A 543 7.56 -7.82 -16.94
N GLU A 544 8.35 -8.40 -16.05
CA GLU A 544 7.97 -9.50 -15.17
C GLU A 544 6.99 -9.05 -14.08
N ALA A 545 7.18 -7.87 -13.49
CA ALA A 545 6.19 -7.25 -12.60
C ALA A 545 4.85 -6.99 -13.30
N TYR A 546 4.85 -6.62 -14.58
CA TYR A 546 3.61 -6.52 -15.37
C TYR A 546 2.99 -7.89 -15.66
N LEU A 547 3.78 -8.91 -15.98
CA LEU A 547 3.28 -10.26 -16.26
C LEU A 547 2.74 -10.95 -15.00
N GLY A 548 3.38 -10.73 -13.85
CA GLY A 548 2.87 -11.07 -12.52
C GLY A 548 1.55 -10.36 -12.23
N ALA A 549 1.49 -9.03 -12.40
CA ALA A 549 0.23 -8.26 -12.31
C ALA A 549 -0.75 -8.49 -13.51
N GLY A 550 -0.52 -9.54 -14.30
CA GLY A 550 -1.44 -10.14 -15.27
C GLY A 550 -1.95 -11.53 -14.83
N LEU A 551 -1.36 -12.09 -13.78
CA LEU A 551 -1.71 -13.30 -13.04
C LEU A 551 -1.90 -12.92 -11.56
N GLU A 552 -2.98 -12.17 -11.30
CA GLU A 552 -3.52 -11.81 -9.98
C GLU A 552 -2.83 -10.63 -9.22
N VAL A 553 -3.39 -10.32 -8.04
CA VAL A 553 -2.89 -9.51 -6.90
C VAL A 553 -2.81 -7.97 -7.01
N PHE A 554 -3.49 -7.32 -6.06
CA PHE A 554 -3.15 -5.98 -5.54
C PHE A 554 -2.07 -6.13 -4.45
N SER A 555 -0.96 -5.39 -4.54
CA SER A 555 -0.17 -4.87 -3.40
C SER A 555 1.17 -4.30 -3.89
N PHE A 556 1.69 -3.28 -3.18
CA PHE A 556 3.12 -2.93 -3.19
C PHE A 556 3.49 -1.95 -2.05
N GLU A 557 3.26 -2.34 -0.79
CA GLU A 557 3.85 -1.64 0.38
C GLU A 557 5.22 -2.21 0.78
N ALA A 558 5.58 -3.41 0.29
CA ALA A 558 6.85 -4.10 0.52
C ALA A 558 8.04 -3.48 -0.28
N ALA A 559 8.22 -2.17 -0.17
CA ALA A 559 9.26 -1.40 -0.88
C ALA A 559 9.96 -0.35 0.01
N LEU A 560 9.70 -0.36 1.32
CA LEU A 560 10.25 0.62 2.27
C LEU A 560 11.32 0.03 3.19
N ASP A 561 11.14 -1.20 3.66
CA ASP A 561 12.06 -1.83 4.63
C ASP A 561 13.45 -2.10 4.02
N GLU A 562 13.52 -2.58 2.77
CA GLU A 562 14.77 -2.95 2.06
C GLU A 562 15.73 -1.75 1.84
N ILE A 563 15.27 -0.51 2.04
CA ILE A 563 16.08 0.71 1.94
C ILE A 563 16.74 1.08 3.28
N GLY A 564 16.17 0.65 4.41
CA GLY A 564 16.75 0.89 5.75
C GLY A 564 18.05 0.09 5.96
N ASP A 565 17.93 -1.23 5.86
CA ASP A 565 19.00 -2.19 6.15
C ASP A 565 20.25 -1.95 5.28
N ALA A 566 20.05 -1.60 4.01
CA ALA A 566 21.13 -1.30 3.06
C ALA A 566 21.95 -0.05 3.43
N ILE A 567 21.36 0.92 4.14
CA ILE A 567 22.05 2.13 4.62
C ILE A 567 22.82 1.83 5.90
N GLU A 568 22.25 1.01 6.80
CA GLU A 568 22.88 0.67 8.08
C GLU A 568 24.11 -0.23 7.90
N LEU A 569 24.05 -1.20 6.98
CA LEU A 569 25.19 -2.06 6.63
C LEU A 569 26.38 -1.24 6.10
N GLY A 570 26.13 -0.29 5.19
CA GLY A 570 27.16 0.53 4.56
C GLY A 570 27.85 1.51 5.51
N ALA A 571 27.17 2.00 6.54
CA ALA A 571 27.78 2.84 7.56
C ALA A 571 28.67 2.04 8.52
N SER A 572 28.25 0.82 8.85
CA SER A 572 29.00 -0.13 9.70
C SER A 572 30.35 -0.50 9.08
N GLU A 573 30.38 -0.90 7.81
CA GLU A 573 31.63 -1.24 7.11
C GLU A 573 32.57 -0.04 6.91
N ALA A 574 32.04 1.19 6.88
CA ALA A 574 32.82 2.43 6.81
C ALA A 574 33.39 2.90 8.16
N GLY A 575 33.03 2.25 9.27
CA GLY A 575 33.46 2.64 10.62
C GLY A 575 32.89 3.98 11.09
N GLN A 576 31.76 4.42 10.55
CA GLN A 576 31.12 5.69 10.90
C GLN A 576 29.90 5.45 11.79
N SER A 577 29.85 6.12 12.96
CA SER A 577 28.68 6.11 13.83
C SER A 577 27.57 6.98 13.26
N VAL A 578 26.43 6.37 12.88
CA VAL A 578 25.20 7.10 12.52
C VAL A 578 24.52 7.60 13.80
N PRO A 579 24.35 8.92 14.00
CA PRO A 579 23.59 9.44 15.12
C PRO A 579 22.09 9.36 14.81
N VAL A 580 21.41 8.37 15.37
CA VAL A 580 19.97 8.15 15.14
C VAL A 580 19.15 9.27 15.79
N TYR A 581 18.64 10.19 14.97
CA TYR A 581 17.64 11.21 15.35
C TYR A 581 16.22 10.78 14.94
N LEU A 582 15.80 9.59 15.38
CA LEU A 582 14.41 9.12 15.33
C LEU A 582 13.79 9.33 16.72
N GLY A 583 13.20 10.51 16.97
CA GLY A 583 12.70 10.79 18.32
C GLY A 583 12.09 12.16 18.67
N MET A 584 11.72 13.03 17.73
CA MET A 584 10.82 14.20 18.02
C MET A 584 10.00 14.64 16.78
N ALA A 585 9.17 13.76 16.24
CA ALA A 585 8.10 14.14 15.30
C ALA A 585 6.87 13.20 15.38
N GLU A 586 6.73 12.49 16.50
CA GLU A 586 5.48 11.84 16.87
C GLU A 586 4.63 12.89 17.63
N ALA A 587 3.51 13.36 17.07
CA ALA A 587 2.61 14.34 17.71
C ALA A 587 1.15 14.21 17.22
N ALA A 588 0.19 14.26 18.15
CA ALA A 588 -1.17 13.77 17.94
C ALA A 588 -2.12 14.72 17.17
N PRO A 589 -3.18 14.18 16.54
CA PRO A 589 -4.06 14.96 15.69
C PRO A 589 -5.26 15.53 16.44
N VAL A 590 -5.71 16.68 15.97
CA VAL A 590 -6.94 17.35 16.41
C VAL A 590 -7.69 17.84 15.17
N GLY A 591 -9.02 17.71 15.18
CA GLY A 591 -9.87 18.34 14.17
C GLY A 591 -9.88 19.86 14.31
N TRP A 592 -9.00 20.55 13.58
CA TRP A 592 -8.97 22.01 13.57
C TRP A 592 -10.03 22.59 12.62
N VAL A 593 -10.97 23.34 13.19
CA VAL A 593 -11.86 24.24 12.44
C VAL A 593 -11.53 25.67 12.83
N GLY A 594 -11.39 26.56 11.85
CA GLY A 594 -11.25 28.01 12.07
C GLY A 594 -10.06 28.44 12.94
N GLY A 595 -9.09 27.57 13.19
CA GLY A 595 -7.91 27.88 14.00
C GLY A 595 -8.10 27.75 15.52
N HIS A 596 -9.14 27.05 16.00
CA HIS A 596 -9.29 26.61 17.39
C HIS A 596 -9.38 25.06 17.45
N ALA A 597 -9.00 24.49 18.60
CA ALA A 597 -8.85 23.05 18.81
C ALA A 597 -9.58 22.63 20.09
N LEU A 598 -10.57 21.72 20.00
CA LEU A 598 -11.31 21.23 21.16
C LEU A 598 -11.55 19.72 21.14
N SER A 599 -11.51 19.15 22.33
CA SER A 599 -12.15 17.90 22.70
C SER A 599 -13.63 18.10 22.98
N PHE A 600 -14.49 17.17 22.57
CA PHE A 600 -15.73 16.85 23.29
C PHE A 600 -16.14 15.39 23.08
N GLU A 601 -16.95 14.86 24.00
CA GLU A 601 -17.32 13.44 24.10
C GLU A 601 -18.68 13.12 23.47
N ALA A 602 -18.88 11.81 23.21
CA ALA A 602 -20.15 11.05 23.27
C ALA A 602 -21.07 10.88 22.02
N SER A 603 -21.32 9.58 21.74
CA SER A 603 -22.61 8.90 21.46
C SER A 603 -23.42 9.05 20.14
N VAL A 604 -23.51 7.92 19.41
CA VAL A 604 -24.76 7.23 18.92
C VAL A 604 -25.75 8.03 18.03
N THR A 605 -25.95 7.70 16.75
CA THR A 605 -26.71 6.50 16.25
C THR A 605 -26.36 6.16 14.77
N PRO A 606 -26.73 4.97 14.23
CA PRO A 606 -26.25 4.52 12.91
C PRO A 606 -27.19 4.76 11.71
N ALA A 607 -26.61 5.05 10.54
CA ALA A 607 -27.20 4.74 9.22
C ALA A 607 -26.11 4.62 8.12
N ALA A 608 -26.03 3.44 7.48
CA ALA A 608 -25.43 3.14 6.17
C ALA A 608 -23.94 3.49 5.85
N ASN A 609 -23.21 2.45 5.42
CA ASN A 609 -22.13 2.46 4.42
C ASN A 609 -20.66 2.79 4.79
N GLY A 610 -20.25 2.48 6.03
CA GLY A 610 -19.11 1.59 6.28
C GLY A 610 -17.67 2.02 5.90
N ALA A 611 -17.32 2.12 4.62
CA ALA A 611 -15.94 1.97 4.14
C ALA A 611 -15.01 3.16 4.46
N ASP A 612 -15.38 4.38 4.06
CA ASP A 612 -14.49 5.56 4.19
C ASP A 612 -14.18 5.94 5.66
N PHE A 613 -15.08 5.58 6.58
CA PHE A 613 -14.94 5.85 8.01
C PHE A 613 -13.75 5.11 8.66
N ALA A 614 -13.45 3.89 8.18
CA ALA A 614 -12.31 3.11 8.66
C ALA A 614 -10.95 3.64 8.17
N ARG A 615 -10.93 4.51 7.15
CA ARG A 615 -9.70 5.17 6.67
C ARG A 615 -9.33 6.38 7.53
N GLN A 616 -10.32 7.20 7.88
CA GLN A 616 -10.09 8.50 8.54
C GLN A 616 -9.58 8.40 9.98
N ILE A 617 -9.93 7.35 10.71
CA ILE A 617 -9.45 7.17 12.09
C ILE A 617 -8.05 6.51 12.11
N ALA A 618 -7.62 5.81 11.04
CA ALA A 618 -6.28 5.21 10.96
C ALA A 618 -5.16 6.26 10.98
N GLU A 619 -5.34 7.33 10.19
CA GLU A 619 -4.46 8.49 10.11
C GLU A 619 -4.50 9.36 11.39
N SER A 620 -5.28 8.96 12.40
CA SER A 620 -5.62 9.78 13.57
C SER A 620 -4.92 9.36 14.88
N LEU A 621 -4.01 8.37 14.89
CA LEU A 621 -3.42 7.85 16.15
C LEU A 621 -1.95 7.43 16.11
N ALA A 622 -1.38 7.22 14.92
CA ALA A 622 -0.03 7.72 14.71
C ALA A 622 -0.18 9.25 14.75
N ARG A 623 0.40 9.99 15.71
CA ARG A 623 1.63 9.71 16.48
C ARG A 623 1.61 10.47 17.83
N ASP A 624 2.42 10.13 18.85
CA ASP A 624 2.78 11.07 19.96
C ASP A 624 4.01 10.63 20.82
N VAL A 625 4.50 11.50 21.72
CA VAL A 625 5.49 11.30 22.81
C VAL A 625 6.99 11.19 22.39
N SER A 626 7.99 11.86 23.00
CA SER A 626 8.05 13.06 23.87
C SER A 626 9.47 13.66 24.00
N ARG A 627 9.57 14.83 24.67
CA ARG A 627 10.78 15.44 25.30
C ARG A 627 11.23 14.69 26.58
N PRO A 628 12.46 14.83 27.14
CA PRO A 628 13.23 16.09 27.41
C PRO A 628 14.77 15.95 27.24
N SER A 629 15.67 16.76 27.83
CA SER A 629 15.91 18.23 27.76
C SER A 629 17.38 18.52 28.18
N ASP A 630 17.76 19.81 28.24
CA ASP A 630 19.01 20.36 28.83
C ASP A 630 20.30 20.25 27.96
N GLY A 631 20.99 21.34 27.57
CA GLY A 631 20.65 22.77 27.67
C GLY A 631 21.83 23.69 27.30
N GLY A 632 21.58 24.94 26.89
CA GLY A 632 22.64 25.97 26.80
C GLY A 632 22.62 26.97 25.63
N GLY A 633 21.67 27.92 25.62
CA GLY A 633 21.69 29.12 24.76
C GLY A 633 21.25 28.91 23.29
N ASN A 634 20.63 29.88 22.61
CA ASN A 634 20.18 31.21 23.05
C ASN A 634 18.94 31.67 22.23
N ASP A 635 18.17 32.61 22.79
CA ASP A 635 17.38 33.63 22.09
C ASP A 635 16.07 33.30 21.29
N LEU A 636 14.97 33.85 21.84
CA LEU A 636 13.83 34.56 21.17
C LEU A 636 12.56 33.81 20.64
N TYR A 637 11.42 34.05 21.32
CA TYR A 637 9.99 34.22 20.89
C TYR A 637 9.33 33.25 19.85
N GLU A 638 8.01 32.92 19.82
CA GLU A 638 6.77 33.00 20.64
C GLU A 638 5.66 32.27 19.81
N PHE A 639 4.31 32.35 19.99
CA PHE A 639 3.24 31.38 19.55
C PHE A 639 2.42 31.57 18.18
N ALA A 640 2.25 30.56 17.25
CA ALA A 640 1.29 30.28 16.09
C ALA A 640 1.77 29.59 14.71
N HIS A 641 1.01 29.16 13.63
CA HIS A 641 -0.27 28.37 13.42
C HIS A 641 -0.48 27.49 12.12
N LEU A 642 -1.10 27.98 11.00
CA LEU A 642 -2.28 27.32 10.33
C LEU A 642 -2.35 27.20 8.75
N ASP A 643 -2.88 26.07 8.23
CA ASP A 643 -3.32 25.80 6.81
C ASP A 643 -4.87 25.75 6.56
N PRO A 644 -5.43 26.39 5.51
CA PRO A 644 -6.78 26.17 4.97
C PRO A 644 -6.84 25.54 3.58
N ARG A 645 -7.74 24.58 3.40
CA ARG A 645 -7.98 23.88 2.12
C ARG A 645 -8.94 24.65 1.18
N PRO A 646 -9.59 23.97 0.22
CA PRO A 646 -10.93 23.49 0.56
C PRO A 646 -11.43 22.16 -0.05
N GLY A 647 -12.61 21.70 0.39
CA GLY A 647 -13.51 20.81 -0.37
C GLY A 647 -14.35 19.83 0.49
N PHE A 648 -15.60 20.19 0.81
CA PHE A 648 -16.53 19.39 1.65
C PHE A 648 -17.58 18.64 0.81
N ASN A 649 -17.93 17.39 1.18
CA ASN A 649 -19.00 16.59 0.56
C ASN A 649 -20.14 16.34 1.58
N VAL A 650 -21.39 16.24 1.12
CA VAL A 650 -22.61 16.37 1.96
C VAL A 650 -23.66 15.28 1.73
N SER A 651 -23.33 14.17 1.06
CA SER A 651 -24.25 13.07 0.76
C SER A 651 -24.62 12.22 2.00
N GLY A 652 -25.32 12.81 2.96
CA GLY A 652 -25.77 12.14 4.19
C GLY A 652 -26.70 12.95 5.10
N MET A 653 -26.64 14.29 5.11
CA MET A 653 -27.52 15.14 5.93
C MET A 653 -28.96 15.18 5.38
N GLY A 654 -29.74 14.14 5.71
CA GLY A 654 -31.04 13.85 5.10
C GLY A 654 -32.16 13.45 6.09
N ARG A 655 -32.05 13.80 7.38
CA ARG A 655 -33.17 13.83 8.34
C ARG A 655 -32.79 14.47 9.69
N ASN A 656 -33.74 15.22 10.27
CA ASN A 656 -33.74 15.90 11.57
C ASN A 656 -32.70 17.04 11.73
N VAL A 657 -33.17 18.21 12.21
CA VAL A 657 -32.49 19.52 12.00
C VAL A 657 -32.31 20.31 13.31
N GLU A 658 -32.56 19.71 14.48
CA GLU A 658 -32.66 20.44 15.76
C GLU A 658 -31.57 20.10 16.80
N ALA A 659 -30.61 19.22 16.48
CA ALA A 659 -29.67 18.68 17.47
C ALA A 659 -28.26 19.34 17.51
N ASP A 660 -27.83 19.99 16.43
CA ASP A 660 -26.39 20.15 16.13
C ASP A 660 -25.84 21.59 16.30
N THR A 661 -26.42 22.37 17.21
CA THR A 661 -25.91 23.72 17.54
C THR A 661 -24.68 23.70 18.47
N GLY A 662 -24.43 22.58 19.16
CA GLY A 662 -23.34 22.45 20.14
C GLY A 662 -21.93 22.45 19.53
N ALA A 663 -21.73 21.76 18.41
CA ALA A 663 -20.41 21.56 17.82
C ALA A 663 -19.71 22.88 17.44
N LEU A 664 -20.45 23.82 16.85
CA LEU A 664 -19.89 25.09 16.37
C LEU A 664 -19.70 26.14 17.47
N GLY A 665 -20.60 26.18 18.47
CA GLY A 665 -20.42 27.03 19.66
C GLY A 665 -19.22 26.60 20.51
N THR A 666 -18.88 25.30 20.44
CA THR A 666 -17.65 24.74 21.00
C THR A 666 -16.43 25.23 20.20
N ILE A 667 -16.44 25.06 18.87
CA ILE A 667 -15.31 25.38 17.96
C ILE A 667 -14.74 26.80 18.14
N PHE A 668 -15.58 27.83 18.30
CA PHE A 668 -15.11 29.22 18.38
C PHE A 668 -14.97 29.77 19.80
N ALA A 669 -14.94 28.90 20.82
CA ALA A 669 -14.74 29.29 22.21
C ALA A 669 -13.43 30.07 22.40
N GLY A 670 -13.55 31.34 22.81
CA GLY A 670 -12.41 32.24 23.04
C GLY A 670 -12.01 33.14 21.86
N VAL A 671 -12.74 33.11 20.74
CA VAL A 671 -12.67 34.16 19.71
C VAL A 671 -13.60 35.31 20.10
N GLU A 672 -13.26 36.56 19.77
CA GLU A 672 -14.24 37.66 19.74
C GLU A 672 -15.26 37.40 18.63
N ALA A 673 -16.32 36.68 18.98
CA ALA A 673 -17.38 36.22 18.08
C ALA A 673 -18.71 36.97 18.31
N ASP A 674 -18.66 38.20 18.83
CA ASP A 674 -19.82 39.04 19.13
C ASP A 674 -20.74 39.21 17.91
N GLY A 675 -21.85 38.47 17.90
CA GLY A 675 -22.83 38.46 16.83
C GLY A 675 -22.48 37.61 15.59
N PHE A 676 -21.45 36.77 15.62
CA PHE A 676 -21.13 35.89 14.48
C PHE A 676 -22.08 34.68 14.41
N ASP A 677 -22.95 34.63 13.39
CA ASP A 677 -23.88 33.52 13.15
C ASP A 677 -23.34 32.58 12.05
N MET A 678 -22.91 31.39 12.46
CA MET A 678 -22.40 30.33 11.58
C MET A 678 -23.42 29.85 10.53
N ASN A 679 -24.70 29.74 10.89
CA ASN A 679 -25.75 29.25 9.99
C ASN A 679 -26.05 30.28 8.89
N ARG A 680 -26.08 31.57 9.26
CA ARG A 680 -26.22 32.68 8.30
C ARG A 680 -24.99 32.80 7.40
N TYR A 681 -23.79 32.54 7.92
CA TYR A 681 -22.55 32.50 7.14
C TYR A 681 -22.52 31.33 6.13
N GLU A 682 -22.86 30.11 6.57
CA GLU A 682 -23.00 28.94 5.70
C GLU A 682 -24.00 29.18 4.59
N ALA A 683 -25.18 29.71 4.93
CA ALA A 683 -26.19 30.10 3.96
C ALA A 683 -25.72 31.21 3.01
N PHE A 684 -24.82 32.10 3.45
CA PHE A 684 -24.16 33.08 2.57
C PHE A 684 -23.19 32.42 1.58
N ILE A 685 -22.18 31.66 2.03
CA ILE A 685 -21.21 31.06 1.09
C ILE A 685 -21.89 30.06 0.14
N ARG A 686 -22.87 29.27 0.60
CA ARG A 686 -23.63 28.35 -0.26
C ARG A 686 -24.41 29.09 -1.36
N ARG A 687 -24.91 30.32 -1.10
CA ARG A 687 -25.53 31.19 -2.13
C ARG A 687 -24.53 31.72 -3.17
N LEU A 688 -23.22 31.61 -2.95
CA LEU A 688 -22.22 31.91 -3.97
C LEU A 688 -22.17 30.82 -5.06
N GLY A 689 -22.62 29.59 -4.78
CA GLY A 689 -22.67 28.52 -5.79
C GLY A 689 -21.29 28.08 -6.30
N LEU A 690 -20.29 28.06 -5.40
CA LEU A 690 -18.93 27.59 -5.70
C LEU A 690 -18.95 26.07 -5.92
N SER A 691 -18.20 25.58 -6.91
CA SER A 691 -18.19 24.16 -7.30
C SER A 691 -17.14 23.34 -6.56
N HIS A 692 -16.13 23.99 -5.97
CA HIS A 692 -14.97 23.32 -5.37
C HIS A 692 -14.59 23.88 -3.99
N PHE A 693 -15.34 24.81 -3.41
CA PHE A 693 -15.00 25.50 -2.15
C PHE A 693 -16.18 25.44 -1.17
N ALA A 694 -15.96 25.09 0.10
CA ALA A 694 -17.02 25.02 1.11
C ALA A 694 -16.91 26.16 2.16
N PRO A 695 -17.97 26.42 2.97
CA PRO A 695 -18.03 27.62 3.81
C PRO A 695 -16.90 27.74 4.84
N ALA A 696 -16.60 26.67 5.58
CA ALA A 696 -15.67 26.70 6.71
C ALA A 696 -14.23 27.11 6.32
N GLU A 697 -13.84 26.93 5.06
CA GLU A 697 -12.47 27.17 4.58
C GLU A 697 -12.19 28.64 4.28
N PHE A 698 -13.22 29.48 4.20
CA PHE A 698 -13.09 30.94 4.16
C PHE A 698 -13.05 31.59 5.55
N LEU A 699 -13.45 30.88 6.63
CA LEU A 699 -13.42 31.36 8.03
C LEU A 699 -12.04 31.28 8.66
N PHE A 700 -11.03 31.65 7.87
CA PHE A 700 -9.69 31.20 8.14
C PHE A 700 -8.76 32.27 8.70
N LEU A 701 -8.29 32.02 9.91
CA LEU A 701 -7.53 32.98 10.72
C LEU A 701 -6.04 33.09 10.33
N GLY A 702 -5.55 32.23 9.43
CA GLY A 702 -4.23 32.35 8.79
C GLY A 702 -3.07 31.75 9.57
N ASN A 703 -2.05 31.27 8.84
CA ASN A 703 -0.61 31.62 8.98
C ASN A 703 0.04 31.59 10.39
N SER A 704 -0.52 32.36 11.31
CA SER A 704 0.12 32.83 12.54
C SER A 704 -0.88 33.15 13.68
N ASN A 705 -1.97 32.38 13.89
CA ASN A 705 -2.96 32.61 14.98
C ASN A 705 -3.08 31.59 16.21
N ALA A 706 -2.15 30.68 16.54
CA ALA A 706 -2.26 29.66 17.63
C ALA A 706 -1.08 29.61 18.61
N SER A 707 -0.86 28.48 19.29
CA SER A 707 0.44 27.93 19.70
C SER A 707 1.40 27.70 18.51
N GLY A 708 2.73 27.98 18.64
CA GLY A 708 3.71 27.89 17.52
C GLY A 708 4.79 29.01 17.49
N GLY A 709 4.85 29.80 16.41
CA GLY A 709 5.49 31.11 16.09
C GLY A 709 4.64 32.43 16.11
N SER A 710 4.95 33.36 17.03
CA SER A 710 4.60 34.80 17.23
C SER A 710 3.17 35.40 17.40
N CYS A 711 2.18 35.15 16.55
CA CYS A 711 0.96 35.99 16.46
C CYS A 711 -0.36 35.42 17.06
N SER A 712 -0.24 34.48 18.00
CA SER A 712 -1.31 33.76 18.72
C SER A 712 -2.59 34.53 19.01
N ARG A 713 -3.75 33.99 18.59
CA ARG A 713 -5.09 34.43 18.99
C ARG A 713 -5.35 35.94 18.84
N LYS A 714 -4.61 36.60 17.92
CA LYS A 714 -4.74 38.03 17.61
C LYS A 714 -5.79 38.28 16.52
N ASN A 715 -6.17 37.27 15.72
CA ASN A 715 -7.16 37.37 14.65
C ASN A 715 -8.58 36.97 15.11
N ALA A 716 -9.60 37.44 14.41
CA ALA A 716 -11.02 37.18 14.68
C ALA A 716 -11.75 36.73 13.39
N LEU A 717 -13.01 36.32 13.51
CA LEU A 717 -13.86 35.99 12.35
C LEU A 717 -14.28 37.27 11.58
N PRO A 718 -14.55 37.18 10.26
CA PRO A 718 -15.00 38.34 9.48
C PRO A 718 -16.40 38.81 9.97
N PRO A 719 -16.60 40.09 10.33
CA PRO A 719 -17.90 40.56 10.82
C PRO A 719 -18.97 40.55 9.70
N GLU A 720 -20.24 40.33 10.04
CA GLU A 720 -21.31 40.10 9.04
C GLU A 720 -21.42 41.17 7.95
N HIS A 721 -21.26 42.44 8.32
CA HIS A 721 -21.31 43.56 7.37
C HIS A 721 -20.17 43.56 6.31
N MET A 722 -19.20 42.65 6.42
CA MET A 722 -18.14 42.44 5.43
C MET A 722 -18.31 41.17 4.59
N TRP A 723 -19.27 40.29 4.87
CA TRP A 723 -19.33 38.96 4.22
C TRP A 723 -19.43 39.05 2.69
N ASP A 724 -20.31 39.90 2.15
CA ASP A 724 -20.47 40.11 0.70
C ASP A 724 -19.17 40.54 -0.03
N ASN A 725 -18.19 41.11 0.68
CA ASN A 725 -16.92 41.55 0.08
C ASN A 725 -16.11 40.42 -0.53
N ILE A 726 -16.18 39.19 0.01
CA ILE A 726 -15.38 38.05 -0.50
C ILE A 726 -16.02 37.41 -1.74
N ALA A 727 -17.28 37.73 -2.04
CA ALA A 727 -18.11 37.01 -3.01
C ALA A 727 -17.50 36.92 -4.42
N ARG A 728 -16.73 37.93 -4.85
CA ARG A 728 -16.04 37.93 -6.15
C ARG A 728 -14.70 37.19 -6.10
N THR A 729 -13.88 37.43 -5.07
CA THR A 729 -12.59 36.76 -4.88
C THR A 729 -12.74 35.26 -4.68
N ALA A 730 -13.80 34.81 -3.98
CA ALA A 730 -14.14 33.41 -3.82
C ALA A 730 -14.49 32.73 -5.17
N ARG A 731 -15.30 33.39 -6.02
CA ARG A 731 -15.62 32.91 -7.38
C ARG A 731 -14.40 32.88 -8.30
N MET A 732 -13.51 33.87 -8.18
CA MET A 732 -12.24 33.89 -8.90
C MET A 732 -11.37 32.68 -8.53
N LEU A 733 -11.32 32.33 -7.24
CA LEU A 733 -10.50 31.22 -6.75
C LEU A 733 -11.09 29.83 -7.10
N ASP A 734 -12.41 29.70 -7.16
CA ASP A 734 -13.13 28.51 -7.65
C ASP A 734 -12.76 28.20 -9.12
N GLU A 735 -12.78 29.21 -9.99
CA GLU A 735 -12.38 29.07 -11.40
C GLU A 735 -10.86 28.85 -11.56
N ILE A 736 -10.02 29.44 -10.70
CA ILE A 736 -8.57 29.15 -10.66
C ILE A 736 -8.32 27.67 -10.36
N ARG A 737 -8.98 27.11 -9.33
CA ARG A 737 -8.81 25.69 -8.98
C ARG A 737 -9.27 24.77 -10.12
N LYS A 738 -10.42 25.07 -10.71
CA LYS A 738 -10.98 24.41 -11.89
C LYS A 738 -10.00 24.41 -13.08
N ARG A 739 -9.34 25.55 -13.34
CA ARG A 739 -8.34 25.72 -14.40
C ARG A 739 -7.01 25.00 -14.10
N LEU A 740 -6.63 24.88 -12.82
CA LEU A 740 -5.42 24.16 -12.41
C LEU A 740 -5.59 22.64 -12.40
N GLY A 741 -6.82 22.13 -12.16
CA GLY A 741 -7.11 20.70 -12.07
C GLY A 741 -6.51 20.03 -10.83
N SER A 742 -6.15 20.82 -9.81
CA SER A 742 -5.36 20.42 -8.65
C SER A 742 -5.98 20.96 -7.35
N PRO A 743 -5.67 20.40 -6.16
CA PRO A 743 -6.09 20.97 -4.89
C PRO A 743 -5.45 22.35 -4.66
N VAL A 744 -6.25 23.41 -4.72
CA VAL A 744 -5.88 24.73 -4.20
C VAL A 744 -6.12 24.71 -2.70
N ARG A 745 -5.22 25.35 -1.95
CA ARG A 745 -5.36 25.70 -0.54
C ARG A 745 -5.32 27.20 -0.42
N ILE A 746 -6.21 27.78 0.37
CA ILE A 746 -6.09 29.18 0.79
C ILE A 746 -4.81 29.28 1.68
N LEU A 747 -4.47 30.44 2.24
CA LEU A 747 -3.50 30.61 3.34
C LEU A 747 -3.92 31.72 4.31
N SER A 748 -4.68 32.70 3.83
CA SER A 748 -5.20 33.82 4.61
C SER A 748 -6.40 34.42 3.87
N CYS A 749 -7.51 34.64 4.57
CA CYS A 749 -8.73 35.22 4.00
C CYS A 749 -9.08 36.54 4.69
N TYR A 750 -9.53 36.50 5.96
CA TYR A 750 -9.72 37.69 6.79
C TYR A 750 -8.52 37.96 7.71
N ARG A 751 -8.25 39.24 7.98
CA ARG A 751 -7.32 39.67 9.04
C ARG A 751 -7.93 40.86 9.78
N ASN A 752 -8.14 40.77 11.08
CA ASN A 752 -8.44 41.97 11.88
C ASN A 752 -7.18 42.89 11.97
N PRO A 753 -7.30 44.13 12.49
CA PRO A 753 -6.16 45.05 12.55
C PRO A 753 -4.97 44.55 13.39
N ALA A 754 -5.24 43.93 14.54
CA ALA A 754 -4.22 43.44 15.46
C ALA A 754 -3.37 42.32 14.83
N TYR A 755 -4.03 41.38 14.15
CA TYR A 755 -3.36 40.30 13.45
C TYR A 755 -2.62 40.79 12.19
N ASN A 756 -3.24 41.65 11.38
CA ASN A 756 -2.60 42.18 10.17
C ASN A 756 -1.31 42.95 10.50
N ALA A 757 -1.32 43.76 11.56
CA ALA A 757 -0.11 44.43 12.05
C ALA A 757 0.94 43.44 12.56
N CYS A 758 0.54 42.39 13.28
CA CYS A 758 1.44 41.39 13.84
C CYS A 758 2.20 40.58 12.76
N VAL A 759 1.54 40.21 11.67
CA VAL A 759 2.17 39.48 10.54
C VAL A 759 2.95 40.39 9.57
N GLY A 760 3.14 41.67 9.90
CA GLY A 760 3.80 42.65 9.02
C GLY A 760 3.01 42.95 7.74
N GLY A 761 1.68 42.85 7.79
CA GLY A 761 0.80 43.15 6.67
C GLY A 761 0.62 44.66 6.47
N GLU A 762 0.42 45.06 5.20
CA GLU A 762 0.16 46.45 4.82
C GLU A 762 -0.99 47.09 5.63
N PRO A 763 -0.88 48.35 6.11
CA PRO A 763 -1.92 48.99 6.93
C PRO A 763 -3.29 49.12 6.23
N ASN A 764 -3.31 49.13 4.89
CA ASN A 764 -4.51 49.16 4.06
C ASN A 764 -4.81 47.81 3.38
N SER A 765 -4.35 46.71 3.97
CA SER A 765 -4.50 45.33 3.48
C SER A 765 -5.95 44.96 3.17
N LEU A 766 -6.19 44.39 2.00
CA LEU A 766 -7.53 43.98 1.54
C LEU A 766 -8.08 42.75 2.29
N HIS A 767 -7.23 42.01 3.01
CA HIS A 767 -7.71 41.01 3.97
C HIS A 767 -8.48 41.65 5.14
N MET A 768 -8.15 42.89 5.52
CA MET A 768 -8.88 43.65 6.56
C MET A 768 -10.27 44.11 6.09
N GLN A 769 -10.55 44.02 4.78
CA GLN A 769 -11.86 44.27 4.19
C GLN A 769 -12.58 42.98 3.78
N PHE A 770 -11.98 41.80 4.02
CA PHE A 770 -12.46 40.51 3.51
C PHE A 770 -12.59 40.48 1.97
N LYS A 771 -11.62 41.06 1.25
CA LYS A 771 -11.60 41.15 -0.24
C LYS A 771 -10.45 40.38 -0.90
N ALA A 772 -9.53 39.82 -0.13
CA ALA A 772 -8.31 39.20 -0.62
C ALA A 772 -8.09 37.81 -0.05
N ILE A 773 -7.42 36.97 -0.83
CA ILE A 773 -7.10 35.59 -0.50
C ILE A 773 -5.65 35.30 -0.90
N ASP A 774 -4.82 34.96 0.08
CA ASP A 774 -3.53 34.29 -0.18
C ASP A 774 -3.82 32.80 -0.36
N TRP A 775 -3.11 32.10 -1.25
CA TRP A 775 -3.35 30.68 -1.57
C TRP A 775 -2.13 30.00 -2.22
N HIS A 776 -2.04 28.68 -2.11
CA HIS A 776 -1.09 27.84 -2.85
C HIS A 776 -1.80 26.63 -3.48
N CYS A 777 -1.06 25.76 -4.16
CA CYS A 777 -1.58 24.50 -4.67
C CYS A 777 -0.74 23.33 -4.14
N ASP A 778 -1.32 22.14 -4.07
CA ASP A 778 -0.59 20.91 -3.70
C ASP A 778 0.27 20.39 -4.88
N SER A 779 0.11 20.93 -6.10
CA SER A 779 0.94 20.56 -7.25
C SER A 779 1.14 21.70 -8.27
N GLY A 780 2.30 21.65 -8.96
CA GLY A 780 2.76 22.70 -9.86
C GLY A 780 3.75 23.66 -9.20
N SER A 781 4.09 24.76 -9.89
CA SER A 781 4.98 25.81 -9.39
C SER A 781 4.21 27.10 -9.13
N VAL A 782 4.75 27.94 -8.24
CA VAL A 782 4.23 29.29 -7.97
C VAL A 782 4.04 30.08 -9.27
N ASP A 783 4.94 29.94 -10.25
CA ASP A 783 4.83 30.59 -11.55
C ASP A 783 3.62 30.10 -12.38
N ARG A 784 3.32 28.80 -12.35
CA ARG A 784 2.13 28.22 -13.01
C ARG A 784 0.85 28.71 -12.32
N TRP A 785 0.84 28.80 -11.00
CA TRP A 785 -0.29 29.31 -10.22
C TRP A 785 -0.52 30.80 -10.48
N HIS A 786 0.56 31.58 -10.56
CA HIS A 786 0.53 33.01 -10.91
C HIS A 786 -0.07 33.23 -12.31
N GLN A 787 0.37 32.48 -13.32
CA GLN A 787 -0.22 32.59 -14.66
C GLN A 787 -1.69 32.18 -14.69
N ALA A 788 -2.08 31.10 -13.98
CA ALA A 788 -3.49 30.71 -13.86
C ALA A 788 -4.36 31.82 -13.23
N ALA A 789 -3.86 32.51 -12.19
CA ALA A 789 -4.54 33.67 -11.58
C ALA A 789 -4.70 34.83 -12.57
N LEU A 790 -3.63 35.19 -13.28
CA LEU A 790 -3.64 36.26 -14.28
C LEU A 790 -4.54 35.93 -15.47
N GLU A 791 -4.65 34.65 -15.86
CA GLU A 791 -5.52 34.18 -16.93
C GLU A 791 -6.99 34.18 -16.52
N VAL A 792 -7.32 33.73 -15.30
CA VAL A 792 -8.69 33.81 -14.78
C VAL A 792 -9.12 35.27 -14.61
N ARG A 793 -8.26 36.15 -14.08
CA ARG A 793 -8.52 37.60 -14.02
C ARG A 793 -8.75 38.21 -15.41
N ARG A 794 -8.02 37.76 -16.44
CA ARG A 794 -8.22 38.18 -17.84
C ARG A 794 -9.52 37.63 -18.45
N SER A 795 -10.12 36.58 -17.89
CA SER A 795 -11.31 35.92 -18.44
C SER A 795 -12.65 36.54 -18.02
N ASN A 796 -12.73 37.21 -16.86
CA ASN A 796 -13.93 37.93 -16.41
C ASN A 796 -13.55 39.32 -15.84
N PRO A 797 -14.05 40.44 -16.42
CA PRO A 797 -13.85 41.79 -15.89
C PRO A 797 -14.31 41.99 -14.43
N GLU A 798 -15.25 41.20 -13.91
CA GLU A 798 -15.66 41.29 -12.50
C GLU A 798 -14.56 40.88 -11.50
N PHE A 799 -13.55 40.14 -11.97
CA PHE A 799 -12.38 39.75 -11.18
C PHE A 799 -11.27 40.81 -11.19
N ALA A 800 -11.50 42.00 -11.78
CA ALA A 800 -10.51 43.07 -11.82
C ALA A 800 -9.98 43.39 -10.41
N GLY A 801 -8.66 43.30 -10.24
CA GLY A 801 -8.04 43.35 -8.92
C GLY A 801 -6.58 42.89 -8.89
N GLY A 802 -6.00 42.80 -7.70
CA GLY A 802 -4.60 42.47 -7.51
C GLY A 802 -4.27 41.00 -7.71
N VAL A 803 -3.08 40.73 -8.27
CA VAL A 803 -2.46 39.39 -8.31
C VAL A 803 -0.99 39.53 -7.90
N GLY A 804 -0.60 38.90 -6.80
CA GLY A 804 0.76 38.96 -6.25
C GLY A 804 1.44 37.60 -6.24
N ARG A 805 2.67 37.50 -6.72
CA ARG A 805 3.49 36.28 -6.64
C ARG A 805 4.49 36.37 -5.48
N TYR A 806 4.41 35.47 -4.51
CA TYR A 806 5.35 35.39 -3.39
C TYR A 806 6.20 34.11 -3.54
N SER A 807 7.16 34.15 -4.48
CA SER A 807 7.97 32.99 -4.85
C SER A 807 8.84 32.50 -3.69
N SER A 808 9.38 33.44 -2.90
CA SER A 808 10.18 33.17 -1.70
C SER A 808 9.38 32.55 -0.54
N ARG A 809 8.04 32.62 -0.58
CA ARG A 809 7.13 32.12 0.46
C ARG A 809 6.14 31.05 -0.03
N GLY A 810 6.24 30.63 -1.30
CA GLY A 810 5.46 29.53 -1.86
C GLY A 810 3.96 29.81 -2.10
N PHE A 811 3.54 31.07 -2.31
CA PHE A 811 2.10 31.38 -2.47
C PHE A 811 1.77 32.50 -3.48
N ILE A 812 0.49 32.59 -3.82
CA ILE A 812 -0.13 33.62 -4.66
C ILE A 812 -1.16 34.41 -3.85
N HIS A 813 -1.17 35.72 -4.02
CA HIS A 813 -2.21 36.63 -3.53
C HIS A 813 -3.20 36.93 -4.66
N VAL A 814 -4.50 36.90 -4.39
CA VAL A 814 -5.54 37.43 -5.29
C VAL A 814 -6.54 38.31 -4.53
N ASP A 815 -6.99 39.38 -5.15
CA ASP A 815 -8.09 40.21 -4.66
C ASP A 815 -8.94 40.75 -5.83
N THR A 816 -10.13 41.26 -5.54
CA THR A 816 -10.98 41.93 -6.53
C THR A 816 -11.24 43.40 -6.15
N ARG A 817 -10.17 44.20 -5.99
CA ARG A 817 -10.24 45.64 -5.65
C ARG A 817 -10.87 46.55 -6.72
N GLY A 818 -11.21 46.02 -7.89
CA GLY A 818 -11.79 46.77 -9.02
C GLY A 818 -10.77 47.39 -9.98
N SER A 819 -9.48 47.28 -9.71
CA SER A 819 -8.39 47.74 -10.59
C SER A 819 -7.22 46.74 -10.56
N ASN A 820 -6.67 46.46 -11.74
CA ASN A 820 -5.60 45.47 -11.89
C ASN A 820 -4.26 46.01 -11.35
N ALA A 821 -3.59 45.22 -10.53
CA ALA A 821 -2.23 45.45 -10.06
C ALA A 821 -1.49 44.11 -9.98
N ASP A 822 -0.24 44.08 -10.46
CA ASP A 822 0.58 42.86 -10.49
C ASP A 822 1.92 43.11 -9.79
N TRP A 823 2.36 42.18 -8.94
CA TRP A 823 3.65 42.29 -8.23
C TRP A 823 4.32 40.93 -7.98
N THR A 824 5.61 40.94 -7.64
CA THR A 824 6.41 39.76 -7.24
C THR A 824 7.26 40.09 -6.02
N VAL A 825 7.42 39.11 -5.12
CA VAL A 825 8.22 39.11 -3.87
C VAL A 825 8.85 37.72 -3.64
#